data_AF-A0A2V5VR43-F1
#
_entry.id   AF-A0A2V5VR43-F1
#
_cell.length_a   1.000
_cell.length_b   1.000
_cell.length_c   1.000
_cell.angle_alpha   90.00
_cell.angle_beta   90.00
_cell.angle_gamma   90.00
#
_symmetry.space_group_name_H-M   'P 1'
#
loop_
_entity.id
_entity.type
_entity.pdbx_description
1 polymer ?
#
loop_
_entity_poly.entity_id
_entity_poly.type
_entity_poly.pdbx_seq_one_letter_code
_entity_poly.pdbx_strand_id
1 'polypeptide(L)'
;MRIEVCVYRLTLLILSLAVVCAQGAELYVSTQGSDSNPGTSAQPFRTISHAYSLAAPGTTINVLPGMYSDYTSGWGLHLAKSGTASSPIVLRSQVKGGAIIDGQNALDRNKGIYLDGSYHIIDGFVITRAPGTGIFIEGSYNQILNNEIHHNGSLAEGQGVYSDQGTRNNSYQANYVHDNGIPGSNLDHGFYLCGVNETVINNVLVRNAACGLQIAGYITVSNMKVYNNVMAYNGTSGIILWQALNGVDIKNNMIYQNGTFGINSWDAHGSGVVIDHNLLFGNGSGDYNFINGGSDYSYTRGTTISVAPLFVNSSSAGFDSHLGAGSPAINSGLNLSSFFTTDKDGAARAASGGWDLGAYRYGNTDTIPPTVSLSAPANNATVSGSSVKVSANATDNVGVVGVQFKLDGANLGAEDTGAPYSVTWNTTTIANGTHSLSAVARDAAGNQTAATARSVVVNNPNTAPIISSIADQTINAGNSTAPLAFTVSDAETAASSLTLSGSSSDPVLVPQSNIVFAGSGSNRTVAAIPAGTQSGTATITITVSDGSATTSTSFLLTVNPTATPTYVYLPFEAESATLVAPMAVASDPNASQGQFILSSISDSGSVAFDVNIPVSGVYSIWSRVLSPDDSRDSLYVSVDGGSEDIYDTAEGTKTNAWQWTVVNGRGGTNFTTALAVNPRTFGLSAGLHRIVFRARESGTGLDQILLTNDPDYVPNVVFSITTPPVRISSIAFGAAGHVTLTWPTMPGKAYRVVYKTNLTDTAWETLGSDQTATNTITSQSDYVVGNRFYSVITRP
;
A
#
# COMPACT_ATOMS: atom_id res chain seq x y z
N MET A 1 -47.79 -9.95 -39.94
CA MET A 1 -46.98 -9.13 -39.02
C MET A 1 -46.26 -10.08 -38.07
N ARG A 2 -45.03 -10.49 -38.40
CA ARG A 2 -44.17 -11.32 -37.56
C ARG A 2 -42.86 -10.55 -37.38
N ILE A 3 -42.47 -10.33 -36.14
CA ILE A 3 -41.20 -9.69 -35.76
C ILE A 3 -40.24 -10.84 -35.43
N GLU A 4 -39.16 -10.97 -36.19
CA GLU A 4 -38.01 -11.79 -35.84
C GLU A 4 -36.90 -10.89 -35.29
N VAL A 5 -36.44 -11.23 -34.09
CA VAL A 5 -35.32 -10.59 -33.39
C VAL A 5 -34.04 -11.30 -33.83
N CYS A 6 -33.10 -10.55 -34.44
CA CYS A 6 -31.80 -11.04 -34.85
C CYS A 6 -30.76 -10.70 -33.77
N VAL A 7 -30.19 -11.73 -33.13
CA VAL A 7 -29.09 -11.63 -32.17
C VAL A 7 -27.76 -11.73 -32.92
N TYR A 8 -26.98 -10.65 -32.97
CA TYR A 8 -25.60 -10.70 -33.45
C TYR A 8 -24.65 -11.16 -32.33
N ARG A 9 -24.01 -12.32 -32.53
CA ARG A 9 -22.85 -12.78 -31.75
C ARG A 9 -21.64 -11.92 -32.12
N LEU A 10 -21.02 -11.29 -31.12
CA LEU A 10 -19.75 -10.59 -31.24
C LEU A 10 -18.60 -11.60 -31.09
N THR A 11 -17.98 -11.98 -32.21
CA THR A 11 -16.76 -12.80 -32.23
C THR A 11 -15.57 -11.88 -31.97
N LEU A 12 -14.85 -12.10 -30.86
CA LEU A 12 -13.63 -11.37 -30.51
C LEU A 12 -12.48 -11.81 -31.43
N LEU A 13 -12.18 -11.00 -32.45
CA LEU A 13 -11.00 -11.17 -33.30
C LEU A 13 -9.83 -10.44 -32.64
N ILE A 14 -8.95 -11.18 -31.96
CA ILE A 14 -7.66 -10.64 -31.49
C ILE A 14 -6.77 -10.52 -32.72
N LEU A 15 -6.80 -9.35 -33.36
CA LEU A 15 -5.85 -8.98 -34.41
C LEU A 15 -4.59 -8.48 -33.71
N SER A 16 -3.56 -9.31 -33.62
CA SER A 16 -2.21 -8.84 -33.29
C SER A 16 -1.71 -7.99 -34.45
N LEU A 17 -1.97 -6.68 -34.42
CA LEU A 17 -1.28 -5.73 -35.30
C LEU A 17 0.21 -5.75 -34.93
N ALA A 18 1.02 -6.45 -35.71
CA ALA A 18 2.44 -6.14 -35.81
C ALA A 18 2.53 -4.74 -36.41
N VAL A 19 2.90 -3.75 -35.60
CA VAL A 19 3.17 -2.39 -36.07
C VAL A 19 4.46 -2.45 -36.90
N VAL A 20 4.32 -2.53 -38.22
CA VAL A 20 5.43 -2.28 -39.14
C VAL A 20 5.53 -0.76 -39.29
N CYS A 21 6.65 -0.18 -38.87
CA CYS A 21 6.86 1.26 -39.00
C CYS A 21 7.01 1.66 -40.48
N ALA A 22 6.31 2.72 -40.87
CA ALA A 22 6.42 3.32 -42.20
C ALA A 22 7.64 4.27 -42.29
N GLN A 23 8.09 4.56 -43.50
CA GLN A 23 9.14 5.57 -43.76
C GLN A 23 8.72 6.93 -43.18
N GLY A 24 9.63 7.62 -42.47
CA GLY A 24 9.34 8.91 -41.84
C GLY A 24 8.58 8.84 -40.50
N ALA A 25 8.54 7.67 -39.86
CA ALA A 25 7.90 7.51 -38.55
C ALA A 25 8.66 8.27 -37.43
N GLU A 26 7.90 8.86 -36.50
CA GLU A 26 8.40 9.49 -35.28
C GLU A 26 8.05 8.60 -34.08
N LEU A 27 9.07 8.02 -33.46
CA LEU A 27 8.96 7.16 -32.28
C LEU A 27 9.43 7.90 -31.04
N TYR A 28 8.80 7.62 -29.90
CA TYR A 28 9.10 8.27 -28.63
C TYR A 28 9.47 7.22 -27.58
N VAL A 29 10.52 7.50 -26.81
CA VAL A 29 11.03 6.60 -25.77
C VAL A 29 11.13 7.34 -24.44
N SER A 30 10.61 6.77 -23.36
CA SER A 30 10.65 7.33 -22.00
C SER A 30 10.95 6.23 -20.98
N THR A 31 11.74 6.53 -19.95
CA THR A 31 11.97 5.59 -18.84
C THR A 31 10.68 5.21 -18.09
N GLN A 32 9.62 6.03 -18.20
CA GLN A 32 8.29 5.78 -17.64
C GLN A 32 7.33 5.10 -18.64
N GLY A 33 7.79 4.81 -19.86
CA GLY A 33 7.00 4.18 -20.92
C GLY A 33 6.82 2.67 -20.73
N SER A 34 6.21 2.02 -21.72
CA SER A 34 6.08 0.57 -21.83
C SER A 34 6.37 0.13 -23.27
N ASP A 35 7.10 -0.97 -23.47
CA ASP A 35 7.32 -1.52 -24.82
C ASP A 35 6.07 -2.18 -25.40
N SER A 36 4.99 -2.27 -24.62
CA SER A 36 3.66 -2.59 -25.14
C SER A 36 2.91 -1.39 -25.71
N ASN A 37 3.43 -0.17 -25.54
CA ASN A 37 2.81 1.04 -26.04
C ASN A 37 2.99 1.17 -27.57
N PRO A 38 2.23 2.03 -28.26
CA PRO A 38 2.41 2.27 -29.69
C PRO A 38 3.65 3.12 -30.05
N GLY A 39 4.41 3.65 -29.08
CA GLY A 39 5.59 4.47 -29.34
C GLY A 39 5.29 5.93 -29.71
N THR A 40 4.10 6.42 -29.40
CA THR A 40 3.70 7.82 -29.61
C THR A 40 4.18 8.71 -28.46
N SER A 41 4.18 10.03 -28.63
CA SER A 41 4.56 10.95 -27.55
C SER A 41 3.70 10.82 -26.29
N ALA A 42 2.42 10.44 -26.43
CA ALA A 42 1.51 10.22 -25.30
C ALA A 42 1.67 8.83 -24.66
N GLN A 43 2.10 7.84 -25.43
CA GLN A 43 2.34 6.48 -24.99
C GLN A 43 3.69 6.02 -25.54
N PRO A 44 4.80 6.48 -24.95
CA PRO A 44 6.14 6.19 -25.45
C PRO A 44 6.53 4.75 -25.14
N PHE A 45 7.43 4.21 -25.96
CA PHE A 45 8.14 2.97 -25.63
C PHE A 45 8.98 3.16 -24.36
N ARG A 46 9.31 2.06 -23.68
CA ARG A 46 10.19 2.12 -22.51
C ARG A 46 11.66 2.13 -22.93
N THR A 47 12.01 1.34 -23.94
CA THR A 47 13.39 1.01 -24.30
C THR A 47 13.77 1.59 -25.66
N ILE A 48 15.01 2.08 -25.77
CA ILE A 48 15.58 2.57 -27.05
C ILE A 48 15.75 1.39 -28.00
N SER A 49 16.20 0.24 -27.47
CA SER A 49 16.40 -0.97 -28.26
C SER A 49 15.09 -1.45 -28.91
N HIS A 50 13.96 -1.37 -28.22
CA HIS A 50 12.67 -1.74 -28.81
C HIS A 50 12.24 -0.75 -29.90
N ALA A 51 12.33 0.55 -29.66
CA ALA A 51 12.03 1.56 -30.69
C ALA A 51 12.92 1.36 -31.94
N TYR A 52 14.21 1.10 -31.75
CA TYR A 52 15.14 0.84 -32.85
C TYR A 52 14.84 -0.47 -33.59
N SER A 53 14.35 -1.50 -32.89
CA SER A 53 13.92 -2.76 -33.51
C SER A 53 12.79 -2.56 -34.54
N LEU A 54 12.02 -1.48 -34.41
CA LEU A 54 10.96 -1.09 -35.36
C LEU A 54 11.44 -0.11 -36.44
N ALA A 55 12.59 0.54 -36.25
CA ALA A 55 13.07 1.58 -37.16
C ALA A 55 13.34 1.05 -38.58
N ALA A 56 12.97 1.88 -39.56
CA ALA A 56 13.29 1.78 -40.99
C ALA A 56 14.00 3.06 -41.46
N PRO A 57 14.63 3.12 -42.65
CA PRO A 57 15.21 4.36 -43.17
C PRO A 57 14.25 5.55 -43.08
N GLY A 58 14.74 6.68 -42.57
CA GLY A 58 13.95 7.90 -42.34
C GLY A 58 13.19 7.95 -41.01
N THR A 59 13.30 6.92 -40.16
CA THR A 59 12.71 6.95 -38.81
C THR A 59 13.46 7.93 -37.92
N THR A 60 12.72 8.75 -37.17
CA THR A 60 13.24 9.48 -36.02
C THR A 60 12.82 8.78 -34.73
N ILE A 61 13.77 8.58 -33.82
CA ILE A 61 13.55 8.14 -32.45
C ILE A 61 13.89 9.31 -31.52
N ASN A 62 12.86 9.89 -30.89
CA ASN A 62 12.98 10.96 -29.90
C ASN A 62 13.04 10.33 -28.50
N VAL A 63 14.19 10.47 -27.85
CA VAL A 63 14.42 9.90 -26.52
C VAL A 63 14.23 11.00 -25.48
N LEU A 64 13.26 10.83 -24.58
CA LEU A 64 12.96 11.78 -23.51
C LEU A 64 14.10 11.80 -22.47
N PRO A 65 14.18 12.84 -21.63
CA PRO A 65 15.13 12.86 -20.53
C PRO A 65 15.00 11.65 -19.62
N GLY A 66 16.13 11.06 -19.26
CA GLY A 66 16.18 9.85 -18.45
C GLY A 66 17.46 9.06 -18.65
N MET A 67 17.67 8.08 -17.78
CA MET A 67 18.80 7.15 -17.86
C MET A 67 18.34 5.82 -18.47
N TYR A 68 18.97 5.44 -19.56
CA TYR A 68 18.65 4.25 -20.35
C TYR A 68 19.79 3.23 -20.22
N SER A 69 19.43 1.96 -20.12
CA SER A 69 20.39 0.86 -19.89
C SER A 69 19.94 -0.48 -20.50
N ASP A 70 18.90 -0.43 -21.34
CA ASP A 70 18.13 -1.52 -21.93
C ASP A 70 18.80 -2.14 -23.17
N TYR A 71 20.03 -2.64 -23.00
CA TYR A 71 20.88 -3.10 -24.10
C TYR A 71 21.10 -4.62 -24.14
N THR A 72 21.41 -5.17 -25.31
CA THR A 72 21.76 -6.59 -25.52
C THR A 72 23.17 -6.88 -25.01
N SER A 73 23.42 -8.11 -24.55
CA SER A 73 24.77 -8.52 -24.09
C SER A 73 25.78 -8.46 -25.23
N GLY A 74 26.99 -7.99 -24.94
CA GLY A 74 28.12 -7.90 -25.89
C GLY A 74 28.22 -6.63 -26.73
N TRP A 75 27.12 -5.95 -27.05
CA TRP A 75 27.11 -4.88 -28.07
C TRP A 75 26.74 -3.47 -27.55
N GLY A 76 26.29 -3.33 -26.31
CA GLY A 76 25.70 -2.05 -25.88
C GLY A 76 24.44 -1.72 -26.71
N LEU A 77 24.14 -0.45 -26.93
CA LEU A 77 23.06 -0.07 -27.84
C LEU A 77 23.48 -0.38 -29.29
N HIS A 78 22.99 -1.50 -29.82
CA HIS A 78 23.37 -2.02 -31.13
C HIS A 78 22.54 -1.42 -32.27
N LEU A 79 23.21 -0.74 -33.21
CA LEU A 79 22.62 0.01 -34.31
C LEU A 79 23.05 -0.57 -35.69
N ALA A 80 22.58 -1.79 -35.99
CA ALA A 80 22.96 -2.54 -37.19
C ALA A 80 22.22 -2.19 -38.49
N LYS A 81 21.05 -1.56 -38.40
CA LYS A 81 20.26 -1.22 -39.59
C LYS A 81 20.88 -0.04 -40.30
N SER A 82 20.71 0.10 -41.61
CA SER A 82 21.20 1.29 -42.32
C SER A 82 20.04 2.17 -42.77
N GLY A 83 20.21 3.49 -42.62
CA GLY A 83 19.40 4.47 -43.33
C GLY A 83 19.86 4.61 -44.79
N THR A 84 19.45 5.70 -45.42
CA THR A 84 19.95 6.12 -46.73
C THR A 84 20.34 7.59 -46.71
N ALA A 85 21.05 8.06 -47.73
CA ALA A 85 21.44 9.47 -47.85
C ALA A 85 20.25 10.44 -47.79
N SER A 86 19.09 10.05 -48.34
CA SER A 86 17.87 10.87 -48.32
C SER A 86 16.93 10.56 -47.14
N SER A 87 17.20 9.50 -46.38
CA SER A 87 16.36 9.05 -45.28
C SER A 87 17.24 8.39 -44.21
N PRO A 88 18.04 9.18 -43.48
CA PRO A 88 18.85 8.65 -42.40
C PRO A 88 17.97 8.15 -41.25
N ILE A 89 18.49 7.24 -40.43
CA ILE A 89 17.84 6.88 -39.16
C ILE A 89 18.34 7.87 -38.11
N VAL A 90 17.43 8.61 -37.49
CA VAL A 90 17.78 9.65 -36.51
C VAL A 90 17.48 9.14 -35.11
N LEU A 91 18.50 9.01 -34.27
CA LEU A 91 18.35 8.90 -32.83
C LEU A 91 18.71 10.27 -32.26
N ARG A 92 17.76 10.90 -31.55
CA ARG A 92 18.01 12.20 -30.92
C ARG A 92 17.53 12.20 -29.48
N SER A 93 18.32 12.77 -28.60
CA SER A 93 17.84 13.20 -27.29
C SER A 93 16.88 14.38 -27.51
N GLN A 94 15.64 14.28 -27.02
CA GLN A 94 14.65 15.34 -27.16
C GLN A 94 15.14 16.66 -26.53
N VAL A 95 15.94 16.53 -25.48
CA VAL A 95 16.62 17.61 -24.78
C VAL A 95 18.11 17.32 -24.86
N LYS A 96 18.93 18.19 -25.46
CA LYS A 96 20.38 17.95 -25.51
C LYS A 96 20.93 17.74 -24.09
N GLY A 97 21.63 16.63 -23.87
CA GLY A 97 22.14 16.20 -22.56
C GLY A 97 21.09 15.54 -21.64
N GLY A 98 19.81 15.52 -22.01
CA GLY A 98 18.74 14.99 -21.17
C GLY A 98 18.62 13.47 -21.16
N ALA A 99 18.82 12.82 -22.32
CA ALA A 99 18.83 11.36 -22.42
C ALA A 99 20.26 10.82 -22.22
N ILE A 100 20.42 9.97 -21.22
CA ILE A 100 21.69 9.38 -20.81
C ILE A 100 21.70 7.90 -21.23
N ILE A 101 22.64 7.54 -22.08
CA ILE A 101 22.98 6.16 -22.44
C ILE A 101 24.03 5.69 -21.45
N ASP A 102 23.63 4.84 -20.50
CA ASP A 102 24.46 4.37 -19.40
C ASP A 102 24.92 2.93 -19.60
N GLY A 103 26.23 2.74 -19.70
CA GLY A 103 26.85 1.44 -19.90
C GLY A 103 26.83 0.51 -18.66
N GLN A 104 26.52 1.01 -17.46
CA GLN A 104 26.88 0.36 -16.18
C GLN A 104 25.91 -0.72 -15.64
N ASN A 105 25.14 -1.39 -16.50
CA ASN A 105 24.19 -2.44 -16.09
C ASN A 105 24.61 -3.89 -16.44
N ALA A 106 25.87 -4.15 -16.78
CA ALA A 106 26.36 -5.53 -16.88
C ALA A 106 27.89 -5.65 -16.74
N LEU A 107 28.32 -6.81 -16.23
CA LEU A 107 29.73 -7.20 -16.07
C LEU A 107 30.40 -7.57 -17.40
N ASP A 108 29.66 -7.57 -18.52
CA ASP A 108 30.06 -8.10 -19.83
C ASP A 108 29.89 -7.11 -21.01
N ARG A 109 29.56 -5.84 -20.74
CA ARG A 109 29.31 -4.83 -21.80
C ARG A 109 30.59 -4.09 -22.12
N ASN A 110 31.08 -4.18 -23.36
CA ASN A 110 32.31 -3.46 -23.76
C ASN A 110 32.05 -2.09 -24.39
N LYS A 111 30.81 -1.71 -24.73
CA LYS A 111 30.48 -0.53 -25.52
C LYS A 111 29.23 0.21 -25.02
N GLY A 112 29.18 1.53 -25.17
CA GLY A 112 27.96 2.31 -24.94
C GLY A 112 27.00 2.19 -26.12
N ILE A 113 27.49 2.56 -27.32
CA ILE A 113 26.82 2.38 -28.61
C ILE A 113 27.74 1.57 -29.53
N TYR A 114 27.17 0.58 -30.22
CA TYR A 114 27.83 -0.13 -31.31
C TYR A 114 27.10 0.13 -32.63
N LEU A 115 27.78 0.78 -33.57
CA LEU A 115 27.22 1.35 -34.78
C LEU A 115 27.89 0.75 -36.03
N ASP A 116 27.40 -0.42 -36.44
CA ASP A 116 27.78 -1.12 -37.67
C ASP A 116 26.88 -0.78 -38.87
N GLY A 117 25.72 -0.16 -38.63
CA GLY A 117 24.88 0.39 -39.69
C GLY A 117 25.33 1.77 -40.19
N SER A 118 24.93 2.11 -41.42
CA SER A 118 25.29 3.36 -42.10
C SER A 118 24.13 4.37 -42.16
N TYR A 119 24.43 5.66 -42.40
CA TYR A 119 23.44 6.75 -42.50
C TYR A 119 22.59 6.95 -41.24
N HIS A 120 23.24 7.02 -40.08
CA HIS A 120 22.61 7.44 -38.83
C HIS A 120 22.92 8.89 -38.49
N ILE A 121 22.01 9.50 -37.73
CA ILE A 121 22.28 10.75 -37.00
C ILE A 121 22.10 10.43 -35.52
N ILE A 122 23.16 10.57 -34.73
CA ILE A 122 23.15 10.39 -33.27
C ILE A 122 23.35 11.77 -32.64
N ASP A 123 22.29 12.34 -32.10
CA ASP A 123 22.25 13.76 -31.72
C ASP A 123 21.89 14.00 -30.25
N GLY A 124 22.77 14.70 -29.52
CA GLY A 124 22.44 15.34 -28.24
C GLY A 124 22.38 14.43 -27.02
N PHE A 125 22.93 13.22 -27.05
CA PHE A 125 22.93 12.30 -25.89
C PHE A 125 24.09 12.57 -24.93
N VAL A 126 23.92 12.14 -23.67
CA VAL A 126 25.06 11.81 -22.80
C VAL A 126 25.36 10.32 -22.95
N ILE A 127 26.60 9.95 -23.26
CA ILE A 127 27.07 8.56 -23.33
C ILE A 127 28.14 8.35 -22.27
N THR A 128 27.85 7.50 -21.28
CA THR A 128 28.74 7.36 -20.13
C THR A 128 28.81 5.95 -19.54
N ARG A 129 29.89 5.71 -18.78
CA ARG A 129 30.11 4.51 -17.97
C ARG A 129 30.06 3.21 -18.76
N ALA A 130 30.35 3.25 -20.06
CA ALA A 130 30.67 2.06 -20.84
C ALA A 130 31.98 1.44 -20.31
N PRO A 131 32.04 0.14 -20.00
CA PRO A 131 33.29 -0.51 -19.58
C PRO A 131 34.39 -0.56 -20.66
N GLY A 132 34.10 -0.23 -21.92
CA GLY A 132 35.10 -0.01 -22.96
C GLY A 132 34.81 1.29 -23.72
N THR A 133 34.78 1.25 -25.04
CA THR A 133 34.52 2.44 -25.86
C THR A 133 33.11 3.02 -25.67
N GLY A 134 32.98 4.35 -25.59
CA GLY A 134 31.68 5.04 -25.55
C GLY A 134 30.84 4.79 -26.81
N ILE A 135 31.34 5.16 -27.99
CA ILE A 135 30.72 4.87 -29.30
C ILE A 135 31.71 4.16 -30.21
N PHE A 136 31.39 2.96 -30.65
CA PHE A 136 32.19 2.18 -31.61
C PHE A 136 31.48 2.13 -32.95
N ILE A 137 32.20 2.46 -34.03
CA ILE A 137 31.61 2.69 -35.36
C ILE A 137 32.31 1.82 -36.41
N GLU A 138 31.56 0.96 -37.07
CA GLU A 138 31.99 0.23 -38.28
C GLU A 138 31.23 0.70 -39.53
N GLY A 139 30.09 1.36 -39.33
CA GLY A 139 29.28 1.93 -40.40
C GLY A 139 29.87 3.20 -41.02
N SER A 140 29.33 3.60 -42.17
CA SER A 140 29.76 4.76 -42.94
C SER A 140 28.64 5.81 -43.08
N TYR A 141 28.98 7.05 -43.43
CA TYR A 141 28.01 8.15 -43.62
C TYR A 141 27.17 8.48 -42.37
N ASN A 142 27.67 8.14 -41.18
CA ASN A 142 27.03 8.44 -39.91
C ASN A 142 27.42 9.83 -39.41
N GLN A 143 26.53 10.48 -38.66
CA GLN A 143 26.73 11.80 -38.07
C GLN A 143 26.62 11.70 -36.55
N ILE A 144 27.68 12.05 -35.84
CA ILE A 144 27.75 12.07 -34.38
C ILE A 144 27.77 13.54 -33.95
N LEU A 145 26.62 14.02 -33.46
CA LEU A 145 26.33 15.45 -33.30
C LEU A 145 25.99 15.81 -31.85
N ASN A 146 26.55 16.91 -31.34
CA ASN A 146 26.15 17.51 -30.06
C ASN A 146 26.15 16.57 -28.84
N ASN A 147 26.86 15.45 -28.87
CA ASN A 147 26.85 14.48 -27.77
C ASN A 147 27.87 14.86 -26.69
N GLU A 148 27.57 14.50 -25.45
CA GLU A 148 28.50 14.51 -24.34
C GLU A 148 28.96 13.06 -24.07
N ILE A 149 30.26 12.79 -24.19
CA ILE A 149 30.80 11.43 -24.15
C ILE A 149 31.88 11.35 -23.09
N HIS A 150 31.60 10.69 -21.97
CA HIS A 150 32.48 10.78 -20.81
C HIS A 150 32.53 9.55 -19.91
N HIS A 151 33.62 9.42 -19.17
CA HIS A 151 33.80 8.36 -18.15
C HIS A 151 33.55 6.95 -18.72
N ASN A 152 33.95 6.74 -19.97
CA ASN A 152 33.94 5.42 -20.61
C ASN A 152 35.34 4.80 -20.52
N GLY A 153 35.41 3.48 -20.41
CA GLY A 153 36.64 2.69 -20.45
C GLY A 153 36.94 1.82 -19.23
N SER A 154 37.85 0.87 -19.42
CA SER A 154 38.44 -0.01 -18.41
C SER A 154 39.95 -0.17 -18.66
N LEU A 155 40.61 -1.09 -17.93
CA LEU A 155 42.06 -1.34 -18.06
C LEU A 155 42.47 -1.93 -19.42
N ALA A 156 41.52 -2.34 -20.27
CA ALA A 156 41.78 -2.97 -21.56
C ALA A 156 41.44 -2.09 -22.77
N GLU A 157 40.46 -1.19 -22.66
CA GLU A 157 39.92 -0.36 -23.74
C GLU A 157 39.15 0.83 -23.14
N GLY A 158 39.28 2.04 -23.69
CA GLY A 158 38.68 3.24 -23.08
C GLY A 158 38.52 4.48 -23.95
N GLN A 159 38.22 4.30 -25.23
CA GLN A 159 38.02 5.39 -26.17
C GLN A 159 36.68 6.10 -25.92
N GLY A 160 36.60 7.41 -26.07
CA GLY A 160 35.31 8.09 -26.16
C GLY A 160 34.55 7.64 -27.41
N VAL A 161 35.19 7.80 -28.57
CA VAL A 161 34.71 7.29 -29.86
C VAL A 161 35.82 6.57 -30.60
N TYR A 162 35.49 5.41 -31.16
CA TYR A 162 36.36 4.65 -32.06
C TYR A 162 35.66 4.45 -33.41
N SER A 163 36.35 4.74 -34.53
CA SER A 163 35.91 4.34 -35.87
C SER A 163 36.84 3.30 -36.45
N ASP A 164 36.27 2.23 -37.00
CA ASP A 164 37.01 1.07 -37.47
C ASP A 164 37.61 1.27 -38.87
N GLN A 165 38.54 0.38 -39.23
CA GLN A 165 39.32 0.42 -40.46
C GLN A 165 38.46 0.01 -41.65
N GLY A 166 37.96 0.99 -42.39
CA GLY A 166 37.06 0.77 -43.54
C GLY A 166 35.83 1.68 -43.50
N THR A 167 35.62 2.36 -42.38
CA THR A 167 34.66 3.45 -42.26
C THR A 167 35.00 4.58 -43.23
N ARG A 168 33.96 5.28 -43.71
CA ARG A 168 34.12 6.43 -44.60
C ARG A 168 33.00 7.45 -44.42
N ASN A 169 33.31 8.71 -44.69
CA ASN A 169 32.33 9.80 -44.74
C ASN A 169 31.53 9.99 -43.44
N ASN A 170 32.04 9.54 -42.29
CA ASN A 170 31.41 9.86 -41.02
C ASN A 170 31.78 11.30 -40.61
N SER A 171 30.85 11.98 -39.94
CA SER A 171 31.08 13.32 -39.38
C SER A 171 30.92 13.32 -37.87
N TYR A 172 31.85 14.02 -37.20
CA TYR A 172 31.87 14.22 -35.76
C TYR A 172 31.83 15.71 -35.52
N GLN A 173 30.67 16.24 -35.11
CA GLN A 173 30.47 17.67 -34.99
C GLN A 173 29.89 18.11 -33.65
N ALA A 174 30.46 19.17 -33.09
CA ALA A 174 29.95 19.82 -31.88
C ALA A 174 29.84 18.89 -30.64
N ASN A 175 30.59 17.78 -30.59
CA ASN A 175 30.61 16.90 -29.42
C ASN A 175 31.47 17.47 -28.29
N TYR A 176 31.19 17.07 -27.05
CA TYR A 176 32.01 17.30 -25.89
C TYR A 176 32.47 15.95 -25.33
N VAL A 177 33.77 15.68 -25.39
CA VAL A 177 34.31 14.34 -25.11
C VAL A 177 35.38 14.47 -24.05
N HIS A 178 35.10 13.94 -22.87
CA HIS A 178 35.94 14.20 -21.72
C HIS A 178 36.03 13.08 -20.71
N ASP A 179 37.13 13.05 -19.98
CA ASP A 179 37.32 12.11 -18.86
C ASP A 179 37.10 10.65 -19.26
N ASN A 180 37.42 10.27 -20.51
CA ASN A 180 37.40 8.89 -20.99
C ASN A 180 38.76 8.22 -20.76
N GLY A 181 38.74 6.92 -20.56
CA GLY A 181 39.90 6.11 -20.25
C GLY A 181 40.29 6.10 -18.78
N ILE A 182 41.30 5.30 -18.47
CA ILE A 182 41.87 5.26 -17.11
C ILE A 182 43.02 6.26 -17.01
N PRO A 183 43.02 7.17 -16.02
CA PRO A 183 44.10 8.14 -15.85
C PRO A 183 45.50 7.48 -15.87
N GLY A 184 46.38 8.02 -16.73
CA GLY A 184 47.73 7.48 -16.95
C GLY A 184 47.84 6.43 -18.06
N SER A 185 46.72 6.02 -18.67
CA SER A 185 46.74 5.21 -19.89
C SER A 185 47.27 6.01 -21.08
N ASN A 186 48.01 5.32 -21.96
CA ASN A 186 48.49 5.87 -23.24
C ASN A 186 47.68 5.38 -24.45
N LEU A 187 46.63 4.58 -24.22
CA LEU A 187 45.85 3.90 -25.27
C LEU A 187 44.37 4.32 -25.29
N ASP A 188 43.94 5.09 -24.29
CA ASP A 188 42.56 5.49 -24.11
C ASP A 188 42.36 6.96 -24.54
N HIS A 189 41.93 7.14 -25.77
CA HIS A 189 41.83 8.46 -26.42
C HIS A 189 40.41 9.02 -26.33
N GLY A 190 40.25 10.34 -26.47
CA GLY A 190 38.93 10.94 -26.69
C GLY A 190 38.30 10.40 -27.96
N PHE A 191 38.98 10.63 -29.09
CA PHE A 191 38.66 10.05 -30.39
C PHE A 191 39.82 9.19 -30.92
N TYR A 192 39.50 8.02 -31.46
CA TYR A 192 40.41 7.20 -32.27
C TYR A 192 39.71 6.92 -33.61
N LEU A 193 40.14 7.63 -34.66
CA LEU A 193 39.47 7.58 -35.96
C LEU A 193 40.37 6.96 -37.05
N CYS A 194 39.87 5.92 -37.71
CA CYS A 194 40.56 5.18 -38.76
C CYS A 194 40.01 5.41 -40.18
N GLY A 195 38.92 6.17 -40.32
CA GLY A 195 38.13 6.23 -41.55
C GLY A 195 38.67 7.14 -42.65
N VAL A 196 38.08 7.00 -43.85
CA VAL A 196 38.41 7.80 -45.04
C VAL A 196 37.37 8.92 -45.25
N ASN A 197 37.84 10.11 -45.60
CA ASN A 197 37.01 11.30 -45.86
C ASN A 197 36.09 11.65 -44.68
N GLU A 198 36.56 11.45 -43.46
CA GLU A 198 35.83 11.80 -42.24
C GLU A 198 36.09 13.26 -41.82
N THR A 199 35.11 13.87 -41.15
CA THR A 199 35.22 15.26 -40.69
C THR A 199 35.08 15.35 -39.17
N VAL A 200 35.99 16.10 -38.53
CA VAL A 200 36.04 16.34 -37.08
C VAL A 200 35.97 17.84 -36.87
N ILE A 201 34.79 18.36 -36.54
CA ILE A 201 34.48 19.80 -36.59
C ILE A 201 33.89 20.31 -35.28
N ASN A 202 34.41 21.42 -34.75
CA ASN A 202 33.87 22.10 -33.55
C ASN A 202 33.73 21.21 -32.30
N ASN A 203 34.53 20.16 -32.17
CA ASN A 203 34.50 19.30 -30.99
C ASN A 203 35.38 19.88 -29.88
N VAL A 204 35.04 19.56 -28.63
CA VAL A 204 35.84 19.88 -27.45
C VAL A 204 36.26 18.56 -26.81
N LEU A 205 37.56 18.24 -26.86
CA LEU A 205 38.15 16.96 -26.43
C LEU A 205 39.08 17.21 -25.23
N VAL A 206 38.63 16.91 -24.02
CA VAL A 206 39.24 17.44 -22.79
C VAL A 206 39.46 16.38 -21.72
N ARG A 207 40.63 16.36 -21.06
CA ARG A 207 40.92 15.43 -19.94
C ARG A 207 40.73 13.94 -20.28
N ASN A 208 40.88 13.55 -21.54
CA ASN A 208 40.94 12.13 -21.87
C ASN A 208 42.30 11.57 -21.43
N ALA A 209 42.31 10.30 -21.01
CA ALA A 209 43.47 9.69 -20.36
C ALA A 209 44.75 9.75 -21.21
N ALA A 210 44.65 9.48 -22.51
CA ALA A 210 45.74 9.59 -23.46
C ALA A 210 45.59 10.86 -24.32
N CYS A 211 45.27 10.71 -25.61
CA CYS A 211 45.18 11.84 -26.54
C CYS A 211 43.76 12.40 -26.65
N GLY A 212 43.64 13.66 -27.04
CA GLY A 212 42.35 14.21 -27.48
C GLY A 212 41.84 13.49 -28.73
N LEU A 213 42.66 13.48 -29.78
CA LEU A 213 42.38 12.81 -31.06
C LEU A 213 43.56 11.97 -31.53
N GLN A 214 43.29 10.72 -31.87
CA GLN A 214 44.18 9.84 -32.61
C GLN A 214 43.66 9.65 -34.04
N ILE A 215 44.52 9.91 -35.01
CA ILE A 215 44.29 9.66 -36.43
C ILE A 215 45.21 8.52 -36.83
N ALA A 216 44.66 7.31 -36.94
CA ALA A 216 45.45 6.10 -37.15
C ALA A 216 44.61 4.96 -37.71
N GLY A 217 45.22 4.02 -38.43
CA GLY A 217 44.60 2.77 -38.84
C GLY A 217 45.63 1.85 -39.53
N TYR A 218 45.39 0.53 -39.57
CA TYR A 218 46.23 -0.40 -40.36
C TYR A 218 45.96 -0.31 -41.87
N ILE A 219 45.03 0.56 -42.28
CA ILE A 219 44.85 1.03 -43.65
C ILE A 219 45.16 2.53 -43.72
N THR A 220 45.39 3.06 -44.93
CA THR A 220 45.65 4.48 -45.11
C THR A 220 44.44 5.34 -44.72
N VAL A 221 44.57 6.10 -43.65
CA VAL A 221 43.61 7.15 -43.30
C VAL A 221 43.78 8.28 -44.30
N SER A 222 42.73 8.63 -45.04
CA SER A 222 42.83 9.62 -46.11
C SER A 222 41.72 10.66 -46.13
N ASN A 223 42.05 11.86 -46.60
CA ASN A 223 41.15 13.00 -46.77
C ASN A 223 40.43 13.47 -45.50
N MET A 224 40.94 13.16 -44.31
CA MET A 224 40.33 13.58 -43.04
C MET A 224 40.46 15.10 -42.84
N LYS A 225 39.38 15.74 -42.35
CA LYS A 225 39.34 17.19 -42.06
C LYS A 225 39.12 17.44 -40.58
N VAL A 226 40.13 17.97 -39.90
CA VAL A 226 40.11 18.28 -38.46
C VAL A 226 40.11 19.79 -38.28
N TYR A 227 38.90 20.36 -38.14
CA TYR A 227 38.68 21.80 -38.19
C TYR A 227 38.04 22.37 -36.92
N ASN A 228 38.58 23.50 -36.44
CA ASN A 228 37.96 24.30 -35.37
C ASN A 228 37.68 23.49 -34.08
N ASN A 229 38.49 22.49 -33.74
CA ASN A 229 38.33 21.75 -32.49
C ASN A 229 39.13 22.39 -31.36
N VAL A 230 38.74 22.11 -30.12
CA VAL A 230 39.53 22.42 -28.91
C VAL A 230 39.99 21.10 -28.28
N MET A 231 41.29 20.95 -28.08
CA MET A 231 41.89 19.77 -27.44
C MET A 231 42.75 20.22 -26.27
N ALA A 232 42.28 19.96 -25.05
CA ALA A 232 42.94 20.48 -23.86
C ALA A 232 43.07 19.48 -22.73
N TYR A 233 44.15 19.58 -21.95
CA TYR A 233 44.32 18.80 -20.72
C TYR A 233 44.27 17.27 -20.90
N ASN A 234 44.48 16.76 -22.10
CA ASN A 234 44.56 15.31 -22.31
C ASN A 234 45.90 14.79 -21.76
N GLY A 235 45.91 13.58 -21.22
CA GLY A 235 47.06 13.07 -20.45
C GLY A 235 48.35 12.92 -21.27
N THR A 236 48.24 12.76 -22.59
CA THR A 236 49.38 12.79 -23.52
C THR A 236 49.25 13.94 -24.52
N SER A 237 48.95 13.69 -25.78
CA SER A 237 48.97 14.70 -26.84
C SER A 237 47.58 15.25 -27.18
N GLY A 238 47.51 16.46 -27.72
CA GLY A 238 46.26 16.96 -28.30
C GLY A 238 45.83 16.10 -29.49
N ILE A 239 46.73 15.96 -30.46
CA ILE A 239 46.57 15.09 -31.64
C ILE A 239 47.76 14.13 -31.73
N ILE A 240 47.50 12.86 -32.06
CA ILE A 240 48.53 11.92 -32.50
C ILE A 240 48.25 11.39 -33.91
N LEU A 241 49.30 11.37 -34.72
CA LEU A 241 49.34 10.87 -36.09
C LEU A 241 50.10 9.56 -36.12
N TRP A 242 49.47 8.47 -36.56
CA TRP A 242 50.08 7.14 -36.59
C TRP A 242 49.70 6.39 -37.86
N GLN A 243 50.61 5.55 -38.36
CA GLN A 243 50.46 4.74 -39.58
C GLN A 243 50.32 5.58 -40.86
N ALA A 244 49.85 4.95 -41.94
CA ALA A 244 49.76 5.56 -43.26
C ALA A 244 48.67 6.64 -43.34
N LEU A 245 49.08 7.85 -43.75
CA LEU A 245 48.22 9.02 -43.86
C LEU A 245 48.29 9.61 -45.28
N ASN A 246 47.14 10.09 -45.79
CA ASN A 246 47.11 10.84 -47.05
C ASN A 246 46.05 11.95 -47.10
N GLY A 247 46.44 13.21 -47.31
CA GLY A 247 45.47 14.31 -47.47
C GLY A 247 44.72 14.73 -46.19
N VAL A 248 45.35 14.56 -45.02
CA VAL A 248 44.79 14.97 -43.73
C VAL A 248 45.00 16.46 -43.51
N ASP A 249 43.93 17.22 -43.32
CA ASP A 249 43.98 18.65 -42.98
C ASP A 249 43.70 18.87 -41.50
N ILE A 250 44.60 19.56 -40.80
CA ILE A 250 44.46 19.97 -39.40
C ILE A 250 44.52 21.49 -39.37
N LYS A 251 43.35 22.14 -39.29
CA LYS A 251 43.25 23.61 -39.40
C LYS A 251 42.34 24.23 -38.35
N ASN A 252 42.64 25.47 -37.98
CA ASN A 252 41.84 26.26 -37.06
C ASN A 252 41.64 25.66 -35.64
N ASN A 253 42.41 24.66 -35.24
CA ASN A 253 42.24 24.01 -33.94
C ASN A 253 42.98 24.78 -32.83
N MET A 254 42.49 24.64 -31.61
CA MET A 254 43.14 25.13 -30.40
C MET A 254 43.60 23.94 -29.55
N ILE A 255 44.90 23.83 -29.31
CA ILE A 255 45.52 22.69 -28.63
C ILE A 255 46.32 23.18 -27.44
N TYR A 256 45.81 22.91 -26.24
CA TYR A 256 46.19 23.66 -25.05
C TYR A 256 46.46 22.75 -23.84
N GLN A 257 47.64 22.92 -23.22
CA GLN A 257 47.98 22.24 -21.96
C GLN A 257 47.76 20.72 -21.93
N ASN A 258 48.09 20.02 -23.03
CA ASN A 258 48.14 18.56 -23.02
C ASN A 258 49.45 18.07 -22.37
N GLY A 259 49.43 16.88 -21.77
CA GLY A 259 50.51 16.36 -20.93
C GLY A 259 51.87 16.20 -21.62
N THR A 260 51.88 15.92 -22.93
CA THR A 260 53.08 15.84 -23.76
C THR A 260 53.04 16.89 -24.87
N PHE A 261 52.70 16.51 -26.10
CA PHE A 261 52.79 17.40 -27.25
C PHE A 261 51.43 17.97 -27.67
N GLY A 262 51.44 19.13 -28.33
CA GLY A 262 50.24 19.60 -29.01
C GLY A 262 49.85 18.63 -30.15
N ILE A 263 50.74 18.46 -31.13
CA ILE A 263 50.61 17.48 -32.21
C ILE A 263 51.84 16.58 -32.25
N ASN A 264 51.63 15.27 -32.17
CA ASN A 264 52.67 14.25 -32.16
C ASN A 264 52.52 13.33 -33.39
N SER A 265 53.63 12.77 -33.88
CA SER A 265 53.61 11.58 -34.74
C SER A 265 54.40 10.44 -34.13
N TRP A 266 53.93 9.22 -34.41
CA TRP A 266 54.60 7.97 -34.06
C TRP A 266 54.38 7.02 -35.21
N ASP A 267 55.43 6.45 -35.81
CA ASP A 267 55.35 5.50 -36.93
C ASP A 267 54.34 5.93 -38.02
N ALA A 268 54.31 7.24 -38.29
CA ALA A 268 53.46 7.83 -39.32
C ALA A 268 54.13 7.67 -40.68
N HIS A 269 53.35 7.46 -41.74
CA HIS A 269 53.82 7.22 -43.11
C HIS A 269 52.99 8.03 -44.12
N GLY A 270 53.49 8.15 -45.34
CA GLY A 270 52.77 8.83 -46.43
C GLY A 270 52.93 10.35 -46.49
N SER A 271 52.01 11.02 -47.22
CA SER A 271 52.17 12.42 -47.61
C SER A 271 50.85 13.19 -47.65
N GLY A 272 50.92 14.52 -47.63
CA GLY A 272 49.74 15.38 -47.73
C GLY A 272 49.04 15.64 -46.40
N VAL A 273 49.74 15.48 -45.27
CA VAL A 273 49.30 16.04 -43.99
C VAL A 273 49.57 17.54 -44.01
N VAL A 274 48.53 18.37 -43.82
CA VAL A 274 48.62 19.83 -43.80
C VAL A 274 48.18 20.35 -42.43
N ILE A 275 49.08 21.03 -41.74
CA ILE A 275 48.87 21.59 -40.41
C ILE A 275 48.98 23.11 -40.52
N ASP A 276 47.87 23.82 -40.41
CA ASP A 276 47.85 25.26 -40.72
C ASP A 276 46.82 26.04 -39.88
N HIS A 277 47.14 27.29 -39.53
CA HIS A 277 46.30 28.18 -38.70
C HIS A 277 45.80 27.52 -37.41
N ASN A 278 46.67 26.82 -36.68
CA ASN A 278 46.31 26.27 -35.36
C ASN A 278 46.92 27.11 -34.24
N LEU A 279 46.25 27.18 -33.09
CA LEU A 279 46.81 27.73 -31.86
C LEU A 279 47.29 26.58 -30.97
N LEU A 280 48.57 26.58 -30.62
CA LEU A 280 49.18 25.57 -29.76
C LEU A 280 49.86 26.28 -28.60
N PHE A 281 49.49 25.98 -27.36
CA PHE A 281 50.07 26.68 -26.22
C PHE A 281 50.08 25.84 -24.94
N GLY A 282 51.21 25.87 -24.23
CA GLY A 282 51.35 25.29 -22.90
C GLY A 282 51.37 23.76 -22.86
N ASN A 283 51.54 23.08 -23.99
CA ASN A 283 51.67 21.62 -24.06
C ASN A 283 53.01 21.18 -23.45
N GLY A 284 52.99 20.18 -22.57
CA GLY A 284 54.08 19.85 -21.65
C GLY A 284 55.46 19.70 -22.30
N SER A 285 55.62 18.75 -23.21
CA SER A 285 56.87 18.45 -23.92
C SER A 285 57.12 19.35 -25.15
N GLY A 286 56.13 20.14 -25.56
CA GLY A 286 56.23 21.09 -26.67
C GLY A 286 55.02 21.08 -27.61
N ASP A 287 54.97 22.00 -28.57
CA ASP A 287 53.83 22.10 -29.48
C ASP A 287 53.83 21.00 -30.56
N TYR A 288 55.00 20.55 -31.01
CA TYR A 288 55.16 19.58 -32.09
C TYR A 288 56.22 18.51 -31.79
N ASN A 289 55.94 17.26 -32.15
CA ASN A 289 56.95 16.21 -32.27
C ASN A 289 56.69 15.33 -33.49
N PHE A 290 57.60 15.37 -34.47
CA PHE A 290 57.50 14.55 -35.69
C PHE A 290 58.70 13.62 -35.91
N ILE A 291 59.60 13.52 -34.93
CA ILE A 291 60.86 12.78 -35.04
C ILE A 291 60.63 11.26 -35.11
N ASN A 292 59.53 10.79 -34.53
CA ASN A 292 59.19 9.36 -34.52
C ASN A 292 58.35 8.94 -35.73
N GLY A 293 58.21 9.78 -36.75
CA GLY A 293 57.60 9.38 -38.03
C GLY A 293 58.51 8.44 -38.82
N GLY A 294 57.89 7.64 -39.70
CA GLY A 294 58.60 6.84 -40.69
C GLY A 294 59.40 7.71 -41.66
N SER A 295 60.38 7.12 -42.34
CA SER A 295 61.29 7.85 -43.24
C SER A 295 60.62 8.44 -44.48
N ASP A 296 59.44 7.93 -44.86
CA ASP A 296 58.60 8.40 -45.96
C ASP A 296 57.52 9.40 -45.51
N TYR A 297 57.43 9.70 -44.20
CA TYR A 297 56.46 10.64 -43.66
C TYR A 297 56.77 12.07 -44.07
N SER A 298 55.77 12.74 -44.65
CA SER A 298 55.87 14.15 -45.01
C SER A 298 54.62 14.94 -44.61
N TYR A 299 54.87 16.17 -44.15
CA TYR A 299 53.84 17.10 -43.72
C TYR A 299 54.19 18.52 -44.16
N THR A 300 53.16 19.34 -44.35
CA THR A 300 53.29 20.78 -44.59
C THR A 300 52.81 21.51 -43.35
N ARG A 301 53.67 22.35 -42.77
CA ARG A 301 53.31 23.21 -41.64
C ARG A 301 53.20 24.66 -42.10
N GLY A 302 52.01 25.23 -41.93
CA GLY A 302 51.73 26.65 -42.14
C GLY A 302 51.77 27.43 -40.83
N THR A 303 50.83 28.37 -40.68
CA THR A 303 50.75 29.30 -39.55
C THR A 303 50.49 28.56 -38.23
N THR A 304 51.24 28.92 -37.20
CA THR A 304 51.02 28.49 -35.82
C THR A 304 50.96 29.70 -34.90
N ILE A 305 49.95 29.77 -34.05
CA ILE A 305 49.83 30.78 -33.00
C ILE A 305 50.28 30.14 -31.68
N SER A 306 51.46 30.51 -31.19
CA SER A 306 52.01 29.99 -29.92
C SER A 306 51.85 30.99 -28.78
N VAL A 307 50.64 31.50 -28.58
CA VAL A 307 50.27 32.46 -27.54
C VAL A 307 49.07 31.94 -26.74
N ALA A 308 49.00 32.29 -25.47
CA ALA A 308 47.90 31.89 -24.59
C ALA A 308 46.53 32.23 -25.21
N PRO A 309 45.58 31.28 -25.25
CA PRO A 309 44.31 31.45 -25.94
C PRO A 309 43.32 32.40 -25.24
N LEU A 310 43.56 32.74 -23.97
CA LEU A 310 42.68 33.59 -23.15
C LEU A 310 41.23 33.10 -23.14
N PHE A 311 41.02 31.86 -22.68
CA PHE A 311 39.69 31.29 -22.48
C PHE A 311 38.92 31.99 -21.34
N VAL A 312 37.58 31.93 -21.38
CA VAL A 312 36.70 32.44 -20.31
C VAL A 312 37.03 31.77 -18.98
N ASN A 313 37.20 30.44 -18.97
CA ASN A 313 37.77 29.74 -17.84
C ASN A 313 38.85 28.76 -18.30
N SER A 314 40.11 29.12 -18.04
CA SER A 314 41.25 28.30 -18.39
C SER A 314 41.55 27.19 -17.39
N SER A 315 40.86 27.08 -16.24
CA SER A 315 41.11 25.99 -15.27
C SER A 315 40.72 24.63 -15.84
N SER A 316 41.51 23.57 -15.60
CA SER A 316 41.15 22.21 -16.00
C SER A 316 39.86 21.73 -15.32
N ALA A 317 39.62 22.18 -14.08
CA ALA A 317 38.36 22.05 -13.36
C ALA A 317 37.40 23.16 -13.81
N GLY A 318 36.28 22.80 -14.44
CA GLY A 318 35.29 23.75 -14.97
C GLY A 318 35.72 24.46 -16.25
N PHE A 319 36.63 23.86 -17.01
CA PHE A 319 37.17 24.41 -18.26
C PHE A 319 36.07 24.89 -19.20
N ASP A 320 36.16 26.16 -19.60
CA ASP A 320 35.27 26.80 -20.55
C ASP A 320 36.12 27.38 -21.68
N SER A 321 36.03 26.75 -22.86
CA SER A 321 36.83 27.12 -24.03
C SER A 321 36.25 28.24 -24.89
N HIS A 322 35.22 28.94 -24.41
CA HIS A 322 34.83 30.22 -24.99
C HIS A 322 36.00 31.22 -24.94
N LEU A 323 36.08 32.07 -25.96
CA LEU A 323 37.14 33.07 -26.06
C LEU A 323 36.85 34.28 -25.18
N GLY A 324 37.79 34.66 -24.33
CA GLY A 324 37.80 35.91 -23.60
C GLY A 324 38.19 37.11 -24.47
N ALA A 325 37.93 38.31 -23.96
CA ALA A 325 38.28 39.54 -24.65
C ALA A 325 39.80 39.65 -24.89
N GLY A 326 40.19 40.03 -26.10
CA GLY A 326 41.59 40.18 -26.50
C GLY A 326 42.31 38.86 -26.84
N SER A 327 41.59 37.73 -26.90
CA SER A 327 42.16 36.46 -27.31
C SER A 327 42.85 36.55 -28.68
N PRO A 328 44.07 35.98 -28.84
CA PRO A 328 44.76 35.91 -30.12
C PRO A 328 44.10 34.93 -31.11
N ALA A 329 43.10 34.18 -30.67
CA ALA A 329 42.31 33.29 -31.52
C ALA A 329 41.25 34.04 -32.34
N ILE A 330 40.92 35.27 -31.97
CA ILE A 330 39.86 36.06 -32.59
C ILE A 330 40.26 36.45 -34.02
N ASN A 331 39.39 36.18 -35.00
CA ASN A 331 39.55 36.47 -36.43
C ASN A 331 40.88 35.99 -37.05
N SER A 332 41.53 34.98 -36.46
CA SER A 332 42.89 34.55 -36.82
C SER A 332 42.95 33.21 -37.56
N GLY A 333 41.81 32.59 -37.81
CA GLY A 333 41.64 31.36 -38.56
C GLY A 333 41.23 31.56 -40.02
N LEU A 334 41.36 30.47 -40.77
CA LEU A 334 40.88 30.37 -42.16
C LEU A 334 39.36 30.39 -42.23
N ASN A 335 38.81 30.96 -43.29
CA ASN A 335 37.39 30.83 -43.60
C ASN A 335 37.12 29.41 -44.14
N LEU A 336 36.29 28.64 -43.44
CA LEU A 336 35.94 27.26 -43.81
C LEU A 336 34.45 27.10 -44.11
N SER A 337 33.79 28.19 -44.56
CA SER A 337 32.34 28.24 -44.82
C SER A 337 31.82 27.21 -45.84
N SER A 338 32.69 26.67 -46.68
CA SER A 338 32.37 25.57 -47.60
C SER A 338 32.17 24.22 -46.91
N PHE A 339 32.60 24.07 -45.64
CA PHE A 339 32.49 22.84 -44.87
C PHE A 339 31.40 22.89 -43.81
N PHE A 340 31.28 24.03 -43.11
CA PHE A 340 30.27 24.25 -42.07
C PHE A 340 30.05 25.75 -41.89
N THR A 341 28.97 26.16 -41.24
CA THR A 341 28.61 27.60 -41.11
C THR A 341 28.28 28.04 -39.69
N THR A 342 28.26 27.12 -38.73
CA THR A 342 27.95 27.40 -37.33
C THR A 342 29.10 26.98 -36.41
N ASP A 343 29.20 27.58 -35.23
CA ASP A 343 30.07 27.11 -34.17
C ASP A 343 29.40 26.00 -33.32
N LYS A 344 30.02 25.59 -32.21
CA LYS A 344 29.48 24.55 -31.33
C LYS A 344 28.16 24.94 -30.63
N ASP A 345 27.91 26.23 -30.39
CA ASP A 345 26.66 26.74 -29.79
C ASP A 345 25.58 27.02 -30.84
N GLY A 346 25.89 26.80 -32.12
CA GLY A 346 24.99 27.11 -33.22
C GLY A 346 25.12 28.55 -33.73
N ALA A 347 26.07 29.34 -33.22
CA ALA A 347 26.33 30.69 -33.69
C ALA A 347 26.75 30.68 -35.15
N ALA A 348 26.14 31.53 -35.99
CA ALA A 348 26.58 31.68 -37.36
C ALA A 348 28.01 32.23 -37.43
N ARG A 349 28.87 31.59 -38.23
CA ARG A 349 30.19 32.10 -38.63
C ARG A 349 30.07 32.91 -39.92
N ALA A 350 30.86 33.97 -40.03
CA ALA A 350 30.79 34.88 -41.17
C ALA A 350 31.15 34.17 -42.48
N ALA A 351 30.43 34.46 -43.57
CA ALA A 351 30.70 33.87 -44.88
C ALA A 351 32.03 34.35 -45.51
N SER A 352 32.61 35.44 -45.01
CA SER A 352 33.90 36.00 -45.47
C SER A 352 34.73 36.51 -44.29
N GLY A 353 36.02 36.75 -44.50
CA GLY A 353 36.95 37.21 -43.46
C GLY A 353 37.58 36.09 -42.64
N GLY A 354 38.47 36.45 -41.71
CA GLY A 354 39.12 35.52 -40.79
C GLY A 354 38.14 35.00 -39.74
N TRP A 355 38.19 33.71 -39.45
CA TRP A 355 37.34 33.09 -38.44
C TRP A 355 38.03 33.06 -37.08
N ASP A 356 37.25 32.97 -36.01
CA ASP A 356 37.80 32.64 -34.71
C ASP A 356 38.29 31.17 -34.71
N LEU A 357 39.46 30.92 -34.14
CA LEU A 357 39.99 29.57 -33.95
C LEU A 357 39.17 28.82 -32.88
N GLY A 358 39.19 27.49 -32.96
CA GLY A 358 38.51 26.61 -31.99
C GLY A 358 37.00 26.52 -32.21
N ALA A 359 36.33 25.85 -31.25
CA ALA A 359 34.96 25.37 -31.42
C ALA A 359 33.90 26.48 -31.35
N TYR A 360 34.25 27.62 -30.75
CA TYR A 360 33.33 28.72 -30.46
C TYR A 360 33.71 29.98 -31.22
N ARG A 361 32.72 30.84 -31.47
CA ARG A 361 32.92 32.19 -31.99
C ARG A 361 32.99 33.20 -30.84
N TYR A 362 33.88 34.17 -30.93
CA TYR A 362 33.97 35.28 -29.98
C TYR A 362 32.80 36.26 -30.13
N GLY A 363 32.33 36.80 -29.01
CA GLY A 363 31.25 37.79 -28.98
C GLY A 363 29.85 37.22 -29.18
N ASN A 364 29.70 35.90 -29.13
CA ASN A 364 28.40 35.22 -29.22
C ASN A 364 27.80 34.90 -27.84
N THR A 365 27.84 35.85 -26.91
CA THR A 365 26.87 35.82 -25.81
C THR A 365 25.56 36.29 -26.39
N ASP A 366 24.63 35.36 -26.62
CA ASP A 366 23.26 35.75 -26.97
C ASP A 366 22.72 36.69 -25.89
N THR A 367 22.24 37.87 -26.28
CA THR A 367 21.73 38.91 -25.36
C THR A 367 20.26 39.21 -25.60
N ILE A 368 19.62 38.54 -26.55
CA ILE A 368 18.23 38.79 -26.91
C ILE A 368 17.40 37.73 -26.17
N PRO A 369 16.52 38.11 -25.24
CA PRO A 369 15.67 37.14 -24.58
C PRO A 369 14.66 36.49 -25.52
N PRO A 370 14.27 35.24 -25.25
CA PRO A 370 13.24 34.56 -26.03
C PRO A 370 11.90 35.26 -25.93
N THR A 371 11.05 35.06 -26.93
CA THR A 371 9.62 35.42 -26.88
C THR A 371 8.80 34.22 -26.43
N VAL A 372 7.76 34.43 -25.63
CA VAL A 372 6.88 33.33 -25.17
C VAL A 372 5.44 33.80 -24.99
N SER A 373 4.49 32.95 -25.40
CA SER A 373 3.06 33.17 -25.18
C SER A 373 2.36 31.86 -24.87
N LEU A 374 1.49 31.84 -23.85
CA LEU A 374 0.61 30.70 -23.63
C LEU A 374 -0.33 30.52 -24.83
N SER A 375 -0.53 29.29 -25.27
CA SER A 375 -1.45 28.91 -26.35
C SER A 375 -2.71 28.23 -25.83
N ALA A 376 -2.62 27.45 -24.75
CA ALA A 376 -3.76 26.84 -24.05
C ALA A 376 -3.50 26.72 -22.54
N PRO A 377 -4.54 26.69 -21.68
CA PRO A 377 -5.96 26.98 -21.99
C PRO A 377 -6.19 28.42 -22.42
N ALA A 378 -7.37 28.72 -23.01
CA ALA A 378 -7.76 30.08 -23.33
C ALA A 378 -7.88 30.94 -22.05
N ASN A 379 -7.70 32.26 -22.17
CA ASN A 379 -7.91 33.16 -21.03
C ASN A 379 -9.38 33.07 -20.57
N ASN A 380 -9.58 32.99 -19.26
CA ASN A 380 -10.84 32.71 -18.55
C ASN A 380 -11.48 31.36 -18.87
N ALA A 381 -10.73 30.38 -19.40
CA ALA A 381 -11.27 29.04 -19.60
C ALA A 381 -11.59 28.37 -18.25
N THR A 382 -12.71 27.65 -18.19
CA THR A 382 -13.02 26.74 -17.09
C THR A 382 -12.38 25.39 -17.37
N VAL A 383 -11.62 24.87 -16.42
CA VAL A 383 -10.87 23.62 -16.54
C VAL A 383 -11.17 22.68 -15.36
N SER A 384 -11.13 21.38 -15.61
CA SER A 384 -11.34 20.34 -14.60
C SER A 384 -10.69 19.01 -15.04
N GLY A 385 -10.42 18.15 -14.05
CA GLY A 385 -9.86 16.81 -14.28
C GLY A 385 -8.32 16.73 -14.24
N SER A 386 -7.82 15.51 -14.45
CA SER A 386 -6.42 15.17 -14.19
C SER A 386 -5.44 15.41 -15.34
N SER A 387 -5.93 15.84 -16.51
CA SER A 387 -5.13 15.94 -17.73
C SER A 387 -5.44 17.20 -18.54
N VAL A 388 -5.39 18.36 -17.88
CA VAL A 388 -5.56 19.66 -18.54
C VAL A 388 -4.24 20.06 -19.20
N LYS A 389 -4.21 20.15 -20.53
CA LYS A 389 -3.01 20.57 -21.26
C LYS A 389 -2.80 22.09 -21.13
N VAL A 390 -1.64 22.48 -20.63
CA VAL A 390 -1.13 23.86 -20.66
C VAL A 390 -0.01 23.91 -21.70
N SER A 391 -0.07 24.82 -22.65
CA SER A 391 0.92 24.90 -23.73
C SER A 391 1.35 26.32 -24.01
N ALA A 392 2.54 26.48 -24.56
CA ALA A 392 3.11 27.77 -24.94
C ALA A 392 3.82 27.69 -26.30
N ASN A 393 3.81 28.81 -27.02
CA ASN A 393 4.68 29.02 -28.17
C ASN A 393 5.83 29.90 -27.72
N ALA A 394 7.07 29.43 -27.90
CA ALA A 394 8.27 30.22 -27.63
C ALA A 394 9.20 30.19 -28.83
N THR A 395 9.81 31.34 -29.13
CA THR A 395 10.76 31.51 -30.25
C THR A 395 11.86 32.48 -29.86
N ASP A 396 13.05 32.27 -30.39
CA ASP A 396 14.24 33.05 -30.11
C ASP A 396 15.10 33.18 -31.38
N ASN A 397 16.02 34.15 -31.43
CA ASN A 397 16.93 34.35 -32.56
C ASN A 397 18.05 33.31 -32.67
N VAL A 398 18.48 32.69 -31.56
CA VAL A 398 19.41 31.56 -31.55
C VAL A 398 18.66 30.27 -31.23
N GLY A 399 17.89 30.27 -30.14
CA GLY A 399 17.11 29.11 -29.75
C GLY A 399 16.61 29.14 -28.31
N VAL A 400 15.39 28.65 -28.11
CA VAL A 400 14.82 28.45 -26.77
C VAL A 400 15.28 27.10 -26.24
N VAL A 401 15.88 27.07 -25.06
CA VAL A 401 16.33 25.83 -24.40
C VAL A 401 15.38 25.35 -23.31
N GLY A 402 14.41 26.16 -22.88
CA GLY A 402 13.50 25.81 -21.80
C GLY A 402 12.27 26.71 -21.70
N VAL A 403 11.13 26.14 -21.33
CA VAL A 403 9.89 26.83 -20.96
C VAL A 403 9.37 26.28 -19.64
N GLN A 404 9.50 27.03 -18.55
CA GLN A 404 8.94 26.69 -17.25
C GLN A 404 7.51 27.22 -17.13
N PHE A 405 6.53 26.31 -17.14
CA PHE A 405 5.14 26.65 -16.83
C PHE A 405 4.96 26.92 -15.34
N LYS A 406 4.03 27.82 -15.00
CA LYS A 406 3.74 28.22 -13.62
C LYS A 406 2.24 28.32 -13.36
N LEU A 407 1.84 27.91 -12.16
CA LEU A 407 0.50 28.06 -11.59
C LEU A 407 0.61 28.92 -10.33
N ASP A 408 -0.08 30.06 -10.30
CA ASP A 408 -0.04 31.03 -9.19
C ASP A 408 1.38 31.43 -8.76
N GLY A 409 2.29 31.50 -9.74
CA GLY A 409 3.71 31.83 -9.55
C GLY A 409 4.61 30.65 -9.16
N ALA A 410 4.05 29.52 -8.74
CA ALA A 410 4.79 28.28 -8.46
C ALA A 410 5.01 27.48 -9.75
N ASN A 411 6.07 26.68 -9.82
CA ASN A 411 6.34 25.84 -10.99
C ASN A 411 5.26 24.76 -11.17
N LEU A 412 4.66 24.73 -12.35
CA LEU A 412 3.70 23.72 -12.75
C LEU A 412 4.43 22.64 -13.54
N GLY A 413 4.98 21.66 -12.82
CA GLY A 413 5.85 20.63 -13.38
C GLY A 413 7.30 21.10 -13.58
N ALA A 414 8.12 20.21 -14.13
CA ALA A 414 9.48 20.52 -14.55
C ALA A 414 9.47 21.50 -15.74
N GLU A 415 10.58 22.20 -15.95
CA GLU A 415 10.79 23.00 -17.14
C GLU A 415 10.70 22.12 -18.40
N ASP A 416 9.92 22.55 -19.38
CA ASP A 416 9.83 21.88 -20.67
C ASP A 416 10.90 22.41 -21.62
N THR A 417 11.90 21.61 -21.87
CA THR A 417 13.07 21.96 -22.69
C THR A 417 12.93 21.50 -24.15
N GLY A 418 11.74 21.04 -24.58
CA GLY A 418 11.49 20.58 -25.94
C GLY A 418 10.20 21.16 -26.57
N ALA A 419 10.33 21.80 -27.74
CA ALA A 419 9.16 22.23 -28.50
C ALA A 419 8.44 21.02 -29.17
N PRO A 420 7.09 21.00 -29.27
CA PRO A 420 6.16 22.03 -28.82
C PRO A 420 5.95 22.02 -27.30
N TYR A 421 6.10 23.19 -26.68
CA TYR A 421 6.13 23.30 -25.22
C TYR A 421 4.74 23.09 -24.59
N SER A 422 4.64 22.11 -23.70
CA SER A 422 3.45 21.87 -22.91
C SER A 422 3.70 21.10 -21.63
N VAL A 423 2.84 21.33 -20.63
CA VAL A 423 2.73 20.53 -19.43
C VAL A 423 1.31 20.03 -19.24
N THR A 424 1.17 18.84 -18.67
CA THR A 424 -0.12 18.31 -18.22
C THR A 424 -0.36 18.74 -16.78
N TRP A 425 -1.48 19.43 -16.56
CA TRP A 425 -1.92 19.88 -15.25
C TRP A 425 -3.05 19.00 -14.74
N ASN A 426 -2.84 18.39 -13.57
CA ASN A 426 -3.91 17.79 -12.79
C ASN A 426 -4.59 18.88 -11.94
N THR A 427 -5.81 19.29 -12.32
CA THR A 427 -6.54 20.30 -11.56
C THR A 427 -7.18 19.73 -10.31
N THR A 428 -7.37 18.41 -10.19
CA THR A 428 -8.10 17.79 -9.06
C THR A 428 -7.36 17.91 -7.72
N THR A 429 -6.08 18.26 -7.75
CA THR A 429 -5.25 18.49 -6.56
C THR A 429 -5.18 19.96 -6.15
N ILE A 430 -5.87 20.84 -6.89
CA ILE A 430 -5.88 22.29 -6.67
C ILE A 430 -7.31 22.70 -6.27
N ALA A 431 -7.40 23.68 -5.36
CA ALA A 431 -8.69 24.21 -4.94
C ALA A 431 -9.49 24.78 -6.13
N ASN A 432 -10.82 24.69 -6.08
CA ASN A 432 -11.66 25.35 -7.07
C ASN A 432 -11.57 26.88 -6.91
N GLY A 433 -11.59 27.61 -8.03
CA GLY A 433 -11.47 29.06 -8.04
C GLY A 433 -10.71 29.59 -9.25
N THR A 434 -10.37 30.87 -9.20
CA THR A 434 -9.55 31.51 -10.23
C THR A 434 -8.07 31.30 -9.96
N HIS A 435 -7.34 30.84 -10.97
CA HIS A 435 -5.90 30.62 -10.94
C HIS A 435 -5.20 31.35 -12.08
N SER A 436 -3.92 31.66 -11.88
CA SER A 436 -3.07 32.33 -12.83
C SER A 436 -2.06 31.36 -13.45
N LEU A 437 -2.16 31.13 -14.76
CA LEU A 437 -1.16 30.39 -15.53
C LEU A 437 -0.18 31.36 -16.20
N SER A 438 1.11 31.08 -16.11
CA SER A 438 2.16 31.77 -16.86
C SER A 438 3.22 30.78 -17.34
N ALA A 439 4.17 31.25 -18.15
CA ALA A 439 5.31 30.46 -18.59
C ALA A 439 6.55 31.35 -18.67
N VAL A 440 7.73 30.83 -18.38
CA VAL A 440 9.01 31.53 -18.53
C VAL A 440 9.85 30.79 -19.54
N ALA A 441 10.17 31.40 -20.67
CA ALA A 441 11.11 30.83 -21.64
C ALA A 441 12.53 31.32 -21.35
N ARG A 442 13.52 30.45 -21.58
CA ARG A 442 14.95 30.78 -21.51
C ARG A 442 15.73 30.26 -22.70
N ASP A 443 16.83 30.91 -23.02
CA ASP A 443 17.82 30.47 -24.00
C ASP A 443 19.08 29.86 -23.35
N ALA A 444 20.04 29.45 -24.17
CA ALA A 444 21.30 28.85 -23.73
C ALA A 444 22.23 29.87 -23.03
N ALA A 445 22.09 31.16 -23.35
CA ALA A 445 22.86 32.23 -22.73
C ALA A 445 22.28 32.70 -21.39
N GLY A 446 21.11 32.16 -20.99
CA GLY A 446 20.44 32.46 -19.73
C GLY A 446 19.49 33.65 -19.80
N ASN A 447 19.25 34.24 -20.96
CA ASN A 447 18.23 35.27 -21.10
C ASN A 447 16.85 34.65 -20.91
N GLN A 448 15.93 35.39 -20.29
CA GLN A 448 14.63 34.90 -19.89
C GLN A 448 13.52 35.91 -20.18
N THR A 449 12.36 35.39 -20.58
CA THR A 449 11.13 36.17 -20.71
C THR A 449 9.96 35.41 -20.10
N ALA A 450 9.14 36.10 -19.33
CA ALA A 450 7.87 35.59 -18.86
C ALA A 450 6.73 35.96 -19.82
N ALA A 451 5.88 35.00 -20.15
CA ALA A 451 4.63 35.23 -20.86
C ALA A 451 3.66 36.01 -19.99
N THR A 452 2.80 36.83 -20.61
CA THR A 452 1.63 37.40 -19.95
C THR A 452 0.78 36.29 -19.36
N ALA A 453 0.45 36.42 -18.06
CA ALA A 453 -0.34 35.42 -17.37
C ALA A 453 -1.79 35.36 -17.91
N ARG A 454 -2.34 34.15 -17.98
CA ARG A 454 -3.75 33.88 -18.28
C ARG A 454 -4.48 33.52 -17.00
N SER A 455 -5.66 34.10 -16.81
CA SER A 455 -6.60 33.68 -15.77
C SER A 455 -7.33 32.42 -16.24
N VAL A 456 -7.53 31.43 -15.39
CA VAL A 456 -8.35 30.24 -15.65
C VAL A 456 -9.20 29.94 -14.41
N VAL A 457 -10.35 29.30 -14.59
CA VAL A 457 -11.23 28.90 -13.49
C VAL A 457 -11.14 27.39 -13.32
N VAL A 458 -10.58 26.93 -12.21
CA VAL A 458 -10.64 25.52 -11.83
C VAL A 458 -12.00 25.23 -11.22
N ASN A 459 -12.70 24.25 -11.78
CA ASN A 459 -14.00 23.81 -11.29
C ASN A 459 -14.10 22.28 -11.34
N ASN A 460 -13.43 21.61 -10.42
CA ASN A 460 -13.57 20.17 -10.23
C ASN A 460 -14.89 19.87 -9.51
N PRO A 461 -15.76 19.01 -10.06
CA PRO A 461 -16.96 18.57 -9.36
C PRO A 461 -16.57 17.76 -8.11
N ASN A 462 -17.19 18.07 -6.96
CA ASN A 462 -16.99 17.34 -5.70
C ASN A 462 -17.68 15.97 -5.76
N THR A 463 -16.98 14.90 -5.40
CA THR A 463 -17.60 13.58 -5.19
C THR A 463 -17.99 13.42 -3.72
N ALA A 464 -19.00 12.58 -3.44
CA ALA A 464 -19.39 12.35 -2.05
C ALA A 464 -18.42 11.35 -1.39
N PRO A 465 -18.12 11.50 -0.09
CA PRO A 465 -17.23 10.58 0.62
C PRO A 465 -17.78 9.14 0.61
N ILE A 466 -16.90 8.16 0.75
CA ILE A 466 -17.22 6.74 0.85
C ILE A 466 -17.09 6.30 2.30
N ILE A 467 -18.04 5.50 2.78
CA ILE A 467 -18.04 4.87 4.11
C ILE A 467 -18.36 3.38 3.98
N SER A 468 -17.62 2.52 4.69
CA SER A 468 -17.88 1.07 4.69
C SER A 468 -19.15 0.71 5.49
N SER A 469 -19.69 -0.48 5.26
CA SER A 469 -20.77 -1.02 6.09
C SER A 469 -20.30 -1.37 7.50
N ILE A 470 -21.24 -1.38 8.44
CA ILE A 470 -21.05 -1.85 9.82
C ILE A 470 -22.12 -2.90 10.08
N ALA A 471 -21.75 -4.01 10.72
CA ALA A 471 -22.68 -5.09 11.01
C ALA A 471 -23.58 -4.75 12.21
N ASP A 472 -24.82 -5.25 12.16
CA ASP A 472 -25.77 -5.18 13.27
C ASP A 472 -25.19 -5.77 14.56
N GLN A 473 -25.58 -5.20 15.70
CA GLN A 473 -25.08 -5.56 17.01
C GLN A 473 -26.21 -5.99 17.95
N THR A 474 -25.93 -6.98 18.79
CA THR A 474 -26.81 -7.39 19.88
C THR A 474 -26.04 -7.37 21.19
N ILE A 475 -26.54 -6.64 22.17
CA ILE A 475 -25.95 -6.50 23.50
C ILE A 475 -27.03 -6.66 24.58
N ASN A 476 -26.63 -6.88 25.82
CA ASN A 476 -27.56 -6.87 26.96
C ASN A 476 -27.57 -5.48 27.60
N ALA A 477 -28.71 -5.06 28.15
CA ALA A 477 -28.88 -3.78 28.82
C ALA A 477 -27.85 -3.59 29.94
N GLY A 478 -27.32 -2.37 30.06
CA GLY A 478 -26.19 -2.02 30.92
C GLY A 478 -24.81 -2.21 30.29
N ASN A 479 -24.70 -2.71 29.05
CA ASN A 479 -23.45 -2.79 28.30
C ASN A 479 -23.39 -1.75 27.16
N SER A 480 -22.20 -1.56 26.58
CA SER A 480 -21.98 -0.84 25.31
C SER A 480 -21.53 -1.81 24.22
N THR A 481 -21.67 -1.44 22.95
CA THR A 481 -20.99 -2.16 21.87
C THR A 481 -19.47 -2.11 22.07
N ALA A 482 -18.75 -3.12 21.60
CA ALA A 482 -17.31 -2.95 21.36
C ALA A 482 -17.08 -1.82 20.32
N PRO A 483 -15.87 -1.22 20.24
CA PRO A 483 -15.55 -0.30 19.16
C PRO A 483 -15.70 -0.98 17.79
N LEU A 484 -16.70 -0.55 17.01
CA LEU A 484 -17.01 -1.11 15.70
C LEU A 484 -16.19 -0.37 14.64
N ALA A 485 -15.32 -1.09 13.94
CA ALA A 485 -14.45 -0.50 12.94
C ALA A 485 -15.18 -0.26 11.61
N PHE A 486 -14.87 0.87 10.97
CA PHE A 486 -15.28 1.20 9.61
C PHE A 486 -14.22 2.06 8.93
N THR A 487 -14.27 2.12 7.60
CA THR A 487 -13.36 2.97 6.82
C THR A 487 -14.07 4.14 6.18
N VAL A 488 -13.33 5.25 6.03
CA VAL A 488 -13.75 6.42 5.27
C VAL A 488 -12.67 6.83 4.27
N SER A 489 -13.10 7.27 3.09
CA SER A 489 -12.23 7.81 2.06
C SER A 489 -12.98 8.80 1.21
N ASP A 490 -12.27 9.77 0.66
CA ASP A 490 -12.79 10.69 -0.34
C ASP A 490 -11.69 10.99 -1.36
N ALA A 491 -12.05 11.26 -2.61
CA ALA A 491 -11.08 11.51 -3.67
C ALA A 491 -10.48 12.90 -3.58
N GLU A 492 -11.25 13.88 -3.09
CA GLU A 492 -10.85 15.29 -3.02
C GLU A 492 -10.40 15.69 -1.60
N THR A 493 -10.96 15.06 -0.57
CA THR A 493 -10.76 15.43 0.84
C THR A 493 -9.95 14.37 1.58
N ALA A 494 -8.80 14.78 2.15
CA ALA A 494 -7.97 13.89 2.94
C ALA A 494 -8.78 13.25 4.09
N ALA A 495 -8.62 11.95 4.32
CA ALA A 495 -9.42 11.21 5.30
C ALA A 495 -9.30 11.72 6.76
N SER A 496 -8.23 12.44 7.09
CA SER A 496 -8.06 13.12 8.37
C SER A 496 -8.99 14.33 8.55
N SER A 497 -9.39 14.95 7.44
CA SER A 497 -10.24 16.16 7.40
C SER A 497 -11.74 15.83 7.27
N LEU A 498 -12.09 14.58 6.96
CA LEU A 498 -13.48 14.13 6.97
C LEU A 498 -14.05 14.18 8.39
N THR A 499 -15.29 14.64 8.49
CA THR A 499 -16.03 14.78 9.75
C THR A 499 -17.08 13.70 9.89
N LEU A 500 -17.35 13.29 11.13
CA LEU A 500 -18.31 12.24 11.46
C LEU A 500 -19.42 12.79 12.35
N SER A 501 -20.65 12.35 12.09
CA SER A 501 -21.79 12.54 12.98
C SER A 501 -22.60 11.26 13.10
N GLY A 502 -23.15 11.02 14.29
CA GLY A 502 -24.01 9.88 14.56
C GLY A 502 -25.41 10.30 14.97
N SER A 503 -26.41 9.51 14.62
CA SER A 503 -27.80 9.65 15.09
C SER A 503 -28.41 8.30 15.43
N SER A 504 -29.32 8.29 16.39
CA SER A 504 -30.11 7.12 16.75
C SER A 504 -31.57 7.31 16.34
N SER A 505 -32.21 6.26 15.81
CA SER A 505 -33.67 6.25 15.60
C SER A 505 -34.47 6.27 16.90
N ASP A 506 -33.84 5.91 18.02
CA ASP A 506 -34.39 6.01 19.38
C ASP A 506 -33.35 6.70 20.30
N PRO A 507 -33.41 8.04 20.42
CA PRO A 507 -32.52 8.79 21.30
C PRO A 507 -32.74 8.55 22.80
N VAL A 508 -33.86 7.94 23.19
CA VAL A 508 -34.12 7.58 24.59
C VAL A 508 -33.32 6.32 24.93
N LEU A 509 -33.32 5.34 24.03
CA LEU A 509 -32.50 4.13 24.15
C LEU A 509 -31.01 4.44 23.99
N VAL A 510 -30.62 5.15 22.93
CA VAL A 510 -29.22 5.56 22.66
C VAL A 510 -29.16 7.07 22.41
N PRO A 511 -28.85 7.88 23.44
CA PRO A 511 -28.66 9.32 23.28
C PRO A 511 -27.60 9.64 22.23
N GLN A 512 -27.75 10.75 21.52
CA GLN A 512 -26.79 11.12 20.47
C GLN A 512 -25.37 11.32 21.02
N SER A 513 -25.23 11.88 22.23
CA SER A 513 -23.97 12.03 22.95
C SER A 513 -23.29 10.69 23.30
N ASN A 514 -24.04 9.59 23.23
CA ASN A 514 -23.59 8.25 23.53
C ASN A 514 -23.16 7.46 22.28
N ILE A 515 -23.15 8.13 21.11
CA ILE A 515 -22.53 7.61 19.89
C ILE A 515 -21.14 8.22 19.80
N VAL A 516 -20.14 7.46 20.24
CA VAL A 516 -18.77 7.95 20.45
C VAL A 516 -17.89 7.47 19.31
N PHE A 517 -17.22 8.40 18.63
CA PHE A 517 -16.28 8.10 17.56
C PHE A 517 -14.83 8.11 18.05
N ALA A 518 -14.01 7.22 17.50
CA ALA A 518 -12.56 7.19 17.69
C ALA A 518 -11.84 6.77 16.40
N GLY A 519 -10.51 6.60 16.47
CA GLY A 519 -9.65 6.33 15.32
C GLY A 519 -9.27 7.58 14.53
N SER A 520 -8.40 7.41 13.53
CA SER A 520 -7.76 8.50 12.79
C SER A 520 -7.56 8.17 11.32
N GLY A 521 -7.54 9.20 10.46
CA GLY A 521 -7.39 9.02 9.01
C GLY A 521 -8.54 8.18 8.44
N SER A 522 -8.22 7.20 7.60
CA SER A 522 -9.21 6.33 6.98
C SER A 522 -9.79 5.25 7.90
N ASN A 523 -9.16 4.95 9.04
CA ASN A 523 -9.61 3.88 9.95
C ASN A 523 -10.28 4.50 11.18
N ARG A 524 -11.60 4.35 11.27
CA ARG A 524 -12.43 4.95 12.32
C ARG A 524 -13.18 3.88 13.08
N THR A 525 -13.60 4.20 14.30
CA THR A 525 -14.46 3.34 15.10
C THR A 525 -15.64 4.11 15.67
N VAL A 526 -16.74 3.42 15.92
CA VAL A 526 -17.90 3.94 16.66
C VAL A 526 -18.23 3.01 17.81
N ALA A 527 -18.65 3.56 18.94
CA ALA A 527 -19.29 2.83 20.03
C ALA A 527 -20.66 3.43 20.32
N ALA A 528 -21.69 2.60 20.41
CA ALA A 528 -23.02 3.00 20.84
C ALA A 528 -23.24 2.56 22.29
N ILE A 529 -23.66 3.50 23.14
CA ILE A 529 -23.86 3.27 24.57
C ILE A 529 -25.34 3.49 24.93
N PRO A 530 -26.15 2.44 25.08
CA PRO A 530 -27.51 2.57 25.58
C PRO A 530 -27.58 3.27 26.94
N ALA A 531 -28.64 4.04 27.18
CA ALA A 531 -28.82 4.76 28.43
C ALA A 531 -29.36 3.83 29.54
N GLY A 532 -28.52 3.55 30.54
CA GLY A 532 -28.90 2.77 31.73
C GLY A 532 -29.20 1.31 31.42
N THR A 533 -30.29 0.79 32.01
CA THR A 533 -30.76 -0.59 31.81
C THR A 533 -31.91 -0.68 30.80
N GLN A 534 -32.03 0.30 29.91
CA GLN A 534 -33.04 0.27 28.86
C GLN A 534 -32.80 -0.88 27.87
N SER A 535 -33.88 -1.40 27.29
CA SER A 535 -33.89 -2.46 26.30
C SER A 535 -34.78 -2.09 25.13
N GLY A 536 -34.46 -2.57 23.93
CA GLY A 536 -35.19 -2.24 22.71
C GLY A 536 -34.29 -2.35 21.49
N THR A 537 -34.72 -1.75 20.37
CA THR A 537 -33.92 -1.69 19.15
C THR A 537 -33.78 -0.25 18.67
N ALA A 538 -32.59 0.12 18.19
CA ALA A 538 -32.34 1.41 17.57
C ALA A 538 -31.46 1.25 16.34
N THR A 539 -31.81 1.91 15.24
CA THR A 539 -30.92 2.04 14.08
C THR A 539 -29.96 3.19 14.36
N ILE A 540 -28.67 2.89 14.35
CA ILE A 540 -27.60 3.88 14.49
C ILE A 540 -27.11 4.23 13.10
N THR A 541 -27.27 5.50 12.72
CA THR A 541 -26.81 6.04 11.43
C THR A 541 -25.55 6.84 11.66
N ILE A 542 -24.52 6.56 10.85
CA ILE A 542 -23.25 7.30 10.83
C ILE A 542 -23.16 8.02 9.50
N THR A 543 -22.94 9.32 9.56
CA THR A 543 -22.75 10.18 8.40
C THR A 543 -21.31 10.67 8.37
N VAL A 544 -20.67 10.54 7.22
CA VAL A 544 -19.37 11.16 6.91
C VAL A 544 -19.59 12.36 5.99
N SER A 545 -18.91 13.46 6.25
CA SER A 545 -18.97 14.70 5.47
C SER A 545 -17.58 15.21 5.13
N ASP A 546 -17.41 15.65 3.89
CA ASP A 546 -16.27 16.41 3.40
C ASP A 546 -16.47 17.95 3.52
N GLY A 547 -17.63 18.38 4.03
CA GLY A 547 -18.06 19.78 4.14
C GLY A 547 -18.95 20.27 2.99
N SER A 548 -19.00 19.54 1.87
CA SER A 548 -19.82 19.85 0.69
C SER A 548 -20.89 18.77 0.41
N ALA A 549 -20.54 17.50 0.57
CA ALA A 549 -21.37 16.33 0.37
C ALA A 549 -21.26 15.38 1.57
N THR A 550 -22.27 14.51 1.70
CA THR A 550 -22.35 13.54 2.80
C THR A 550 -22.77 12.17 2.30
N THR A 551 -22.22 11.13 2.93
CA THR A 551 -22.66 9.74 2.75
C THR A 551 -22.91 9.14 4.12
N SER A 552 -23.89 8.23 4.21
CA SER A 552 -24.23 7.57 5.47
C SER A 552 -24.27 6.05 5.35
N THR A 553 -23.93 5.39 6.45
CA THR A 553 -24.17 3.95 6.68
C THR A 553 -25.00 3.79 7.94
N SER A 554 -25.63 2.64 8.14
CA SER A 554 -26.40 2.36 9.35
C SER A 554 -26.25 0.91 9.78
N PHE A 555 -26.40 0.66 11.08
CA PHE A 555 -26.51 -0.69 11.64
C PHE A 555 -27.62 -0.72 12.69
N LEU A 556 -28.27 -1.87 12.85
CA LEU A 556 -29.26 -2.10 13.89
C LEU A 556 -28.57 -2.48 15.20
N LEU A 557 -28.90 -1.79 16.29
CA LEU A 557 -28.53 -2.16 17.65
C LEU A 557 -29.72 -2.77 18.36
N THR A 558 -29.60 -4.02 18.81
CA THR A 558 -30.56 -4.70 19.68
C THR A 558 -30.02 -4.76 21.11
N VAL A 559 -30.77 -4.21 22.06
CA VAL A 559 -30.45 -4.21 23.48
C VAL A 559 -31.44 -5.12 24.21
N ASN A 560 -31.00 -6.31 24.62
CA ASN A 560 -31.82 -7.25 25.36
C ASN A 560 -32.03 -6.77 26.82
N PRO A 561 -33.20 -6.98 27.43
CA PRO A 561 -33.42 -6.68 28.85
C PRO A 561 -32.47 -7.46 29.76
N THR A 562 -32.10 -6.88 30.90
CA THR A 562 -31.36 -7.59 31.96
C THR A 562 -32.22 -8.72 32.52
N ALA A 563 -31.69 -9.95 32.58
CA ALA A 563 -32.42 -11.08 33.16
C ALA A 563 -32.57 -10.91 34.68
N THR A 564 -33.80 -10.89 35.18
CA THR A 564 -34.08 -10.92 36.63
C THR A 564 -33.82 -12.33 37.17
N PRO A 565 -33.05 -12.52 38.25
CA PRO A 565 -32.90 -13.83 38.88
C PRO A 565 -34.23 -14.29 39.48
N THR A 566 -34.61 -15.54 39.24
CA THR A 566 -35.78 -16.18 39.85
C THR A 566 -35.34 -16.93 41.11
N TYR A 567 -35.65 -16.38 42.27
CA TYR A 567 -35.42 -17.05 43.56
C TYR A 567 -36.52 -18.06 43.88
N VAL A 568 -36.13 -19.14 44.54
CA VAL A 568 -36.95 -20.32 44.85
C VAL A 568 -36.83 -20.59 46.35
N TYR A 569 -37.96 -20.82 47.02
CA TYR A 569 -38.03 -21.18 48.44
C TYR A 569 -38.99 -22.36 48.59
N LEU A 570 -38.47 -23.53 48.91
CA LEU A 570 -39.24 -24.78 49.03
C LEU A 570 -39.17 -25.31 50.47
N PRO A 571 -40.09 -24.88 51.36
CA PRO A 571 -40.20 -25.44 52.70
C PRO A 571 -41.02 -26.75 52.70
N PHE A 572 -40.55 -27.76 53.43
CA PHE A 572 -41.27 -29.01 53.65
C PHE A 572 -41.02 -29.56 55.06
N GLU A 573 -42.03 -30.25 55.61
CA GLU A 573 -41.98 -30.91 56.91
C GLU A 573 -41.14 -32.18 56.84
N ALA A 574 -40.31 -32.44 57.85
CA ALA A 574 -39.43 -33.61 57.87
C ALA A 574 -40.26 -34.91 57.86
N GLU A 575 -41.34 -34.96 58.64
CA GLU A 575 -42.29 -36.06 58.74
C GLU A 575 -43.08 -36.35 57.46
N SER A 576 -42.96 -35.50 56.43
CA SER A 576 -43.48 -35.80 55.09
C SER A 576 -42.58 -36.74 54.27
N ALA A 577 -41.37 -37.05 54.76
CA ALA A 577 -40.40 -37.90 54.08
C ALA A 577 -40.83 -39.36 53.93
N THR A 578 -40.18 -40.06 53.01
CA THR A 578 -40.11 -41.53 53.05
C THR A 578 -39.13 -41.95 54.14
N LEU A 579 -39.59 -42.66 55.17
CA LEU A 579 -38.76 -43.13 56.28
C LEU A 579 -38.27 -44.57 56.10
N VAL A 580 -37.03 -44.81 56.49
CA VAL A 580 -36.43 -46.14 56.68
C VAL A 580 -36.05 -46.28 58.15
N ALA A 581 -36.69 -47.23 58.84
CA ALA A 581 -36.41 -47.52 60.25
C ALA A 581 -34.91 -47.77 60.50
N PRO A 582 -34.35 -47.41 61.67
CA PRO A 582 -35.02 -46.89 62.87
C PRO A 582 -35.29 -45.36 62.90
N MET A 583 -35.09 -44.62 61.80
CA MET A 583 -35.62 -43.26 61.70
C MET A 583 -37.15 -43.29 61.76
N ALA A 584 -37.72 -42.53 62.69
CA ALA A 584 -39.14 -42.54 62.98
C ALA A 584 -39.65 -41.15 63.37
N VAL A 585 -40.94 -40.93 63.17
CA VAL A 585 -41.62 -39.74 63.66
C VAL A 585 -41.77 -39.81 65.18
N ALA A 586 -41.43 -38.71 65.85
CA ALA A 586 -41.63 -38.49 67.27
C ALA A 586 -42.40 -37.19 67.50
N SER A 587 -42.77 -36.93 68.77
CA SER A 587 -43.53 -35.75 69.14
C SER A 587 -42.75 -34.82 70.06
N ASP A 588 -42.82 -33.52 69.76
CA ASP A 588 -42.37 -32.42 70.61
C ASP A 588 -43.31 -31.24 70.37
N PRO A 589 -43.98 -30.68 71.38
CA PRO A 589 -44.86 -29.52 71.20
C PRO A 589 -44.21 -28.29 70.55
N ASN A 590 -42.88 -28.19 70.56
CA ASN A 590 -42.11 -27.09 69.98
C ASN A 590 -41.62 -27.36 68.54
N ALA A 591 -41.81 -28.58 68.05
CA ALA A 591 -41.63 -28.95 66.64
C ALA A 591 -42.77 -28.34 65.79
N SER A 592 -42.54 -28.13 64.50
CA SER A 592 -43.62 -27.77 63.58
C SER A 592 -44.69 -28.85 63.63
N GLN A 593 -45.95 -28.42 63.74
CA GLN A 593 -47.11 -29.33 63.86
C GLN A 593 -47.02 -30.34 65.02
N GLY A 594 -46.09 -30.13 65.97
CA GLY A 594 -45.85 -31.02 67.11
C GLY A 594 -45.11 -32.32 66.78
N GLN A 595 -44.56 -32.46 65.57
CA GLN A 595 -43.93 -33.69 65.09
C GLN A 595 -42.56 -33.42 64.49
N PHE A 596 -41.64 -34.36 64.64
CA PHE A 596 -40.31 -34.30 64.03
C PHE A 596 -39.77 -35.71 63.79
N ILE A 597 -38.62 -35.83 63.16
CA ILE A 597 -37.94 -37.11 62.92
C ILE A 597 -36.68 -37.22 63.75
N LEU A 598 -36.46 -38.40 64.34
CA LEU A 598 -35.15 -38.82 64.86
C LEU A 598 -34.92 -40.31 64.62
N SER A 599 -33.67 -40.75 64.82
CA SER A 599 -33.35 -42.18 64.95
C SER A 599 -33.01 -42.53 66.39
N SER A 600 -33.48 -43.71 66.82
CA SER A 600 -33.10 -44.29 68.12
C SER A 600 -31.73 -44.97 68.10
N ILE A 601 -31.11 -45.14 66.93
CA ILE A 601 -29.84 -45.85 66.75
C ILE A 601 -28.92 -45.03 65.84
N SER A 602 -27.69 -44.77 66.30
CA SER A 602 -26.64 -44.12 65.51
C SER A 602 -26.32 -44.91 64.24
N ASP A 603 -25.90 -44.21 63.19
CA ASP A 603 -25.55 -44.76 61.87
C ASP A 603 -26.64 -45.61 61.18
N SER A 604 -27.90 -45.60 61.66
CA SER A 604 -28.96 -46.47 61.17
C SER A 604 -30.27 -45.73 60.90
N GLY A 605 -30.89 -46.05 59.76
CA GLY A 605 -32.15 -45.46 59.32
C GLY A 605 -31.95 -44.16 58.56
N SER A 606 -32.84 -43.88 57.61
CA SER A 606 -32.76 -42.70 56.76
C SER A 606 -34.13 -42.11 56.49
N VAL A 607 -34.13 -40.86 56.05
CA VAL A 607 -35.30 -40.15 55.55
C VAL A 607 -34.97 -39.52 54.22
N ALA A 608 -35.92 -39.60 53.29
CA ALA A 608 -35.71 -39.14 51.94
C ALA A 608 -36.88 -38.29 51.44
N PHE A 609 -36.53 -37.17 50.81
CA PHE A 609 -37.43 -36.19 50.23
C PHE A 609 -37.25 -36.15 48.73
N ASP A 610 -38.34 -36.34 47.99
CA ASP A 610 -38.35 -36.10 46.55
C ASP A 610 -38.87 -34.68 46.30
N VAL A 611 -37.99 -33.80 45.82
CA VAL A 611 -38.24 -32.36 45.67
C VAL A 611 -38.16 -31.99 44.20
N ASN A 612 -39.19 -31.32 43.67
CA ASN A 612 -39.19 -30.86 42.29
C ASN A 612 -38.65 -29.42 42.19
N ILE A 613 -37.46 -29.28 41.60
CA ILE A 613 -36.75 -28.03 41.40
C ILE A 613 -37.33 -27.28 40.21
N PRO A 614 -37.83 -26.04 40.38
CA PRO A 614 -38.49 -25.30 39.30
C PRO A 614 -37.52 -24.61 38.36
N VAL A 615 -36.31 -24.25 38.81
CA VAL A 615 -35.28 -23.56 38.02
C VAL A 615 -33.92 -24.15 38.37
N SER A 616 -33.14 -24.52 37.36
CA SER A 616 -31.76 -24.97 37.56
C SER A 616 -30.93 -23.89 38.25
N GLY A 617 -30.13 -24.24 39.24
CA GLY A 617 -29.34 -23.28 39.99
C GLY A 617 -28.50 -23.92 41.08
N VAL A 618 -27.81 -23.07 41.85
CA VAL A 618 -27.08 -23.48 43.05
C VAL A 618 -27.99 -23.27 44.24
N TYR A 619 -28.24 -24.33 45.01
CA TYR A 619 -29.16 -24.33 46.14
C TYR A 619 -28.44 -24.60 47.46
N SER A 620 -28.89 -23.94 48.51
CA SER A 620 -28.58 -24.22 49.91
C SER A 620 -29.74 -24.99 50.55
N ILE A 621 -29.43 -25.94 51.41
CA ILE A 621 -30.43 -26.64 52.24
C ILE A 621 -30.33 -26.10 53.65
N TRP A 622 -31.43 -25.57 54.17
CA TRP A 622 -31.59 -25.22 55.57
C TRP A 622 -32.42 -26.30 56.27
N SER A 623 -32.13 -26.59 57.52
CA SER A 623 -32.92 -27.52 58.33
C SER A 623 -33.18 -26.94 59.72
N ARG A 624 -34.42 -27.05 60.17
CA ARG A 624 -34.79 -26.84 61.57
C ARG A 624 -34.51 -28.13 62.33
N VAL A 625 -33.61 -28.05 63.29
CA VAL A 625 -33.00 -29.21 63.95
C VAL A 625 -32.95 -29.04 65.46
N LEU A 626 -32.89 -30.17 66.16
CA LEU A 626 -32.67 -30.25 67.60
C LEU A 626 -31.38 -31.04 67.85
N SER A 627 -30.41 -30.41 68.51
CA SER A 627 -29.11 -31.01 68.85
C SER A 627 -28.91 -31.02 70.35
N PRO A 628 -29.35 -32.07 71.07
CA PRO A 628 -29.41 -32.04 72.53
C PRO A 628 -28.05 -31.90 73.24
N ASP A 629 -26.98 -32.46 72.68
CA ASP A 629 -25.61 -32.42 73.20
C ASP A 629 -24.57 -32.80 72.12
N ASP A 630 -23.28 -32.76 72.46
CA ASP A 630 -22.13 -33.05 71.57
C ASP A 630 -22.05 -34.50 71.06
N SER A 631 -22.90 -35.39 71.57
CA SER A 631 -23.00 -36.77 71.07
C SER A 631 -24.23 -36.99 70.18
N ARG A 632 -25.01 -35.93 69.94
CA ARG A 632 -26.30 -35.89 69.24
C ARG A 632 -26.44 -34.57 68.48
N ASP A 633 -25.47 -34.27 67.63
CA ASP A 633 -25.34 -32.99 66.93
C ASP A 633 -25.04 -33.12 65.43
N SER A 634 -25.29 -34.31 64.85
CA SER A 634 -25.06 -34.51 63.42
C SER A 634 -25.96 -35.54 62.73
N LEU A 635 -26.06 -35.37 61.41
CA LEU A 635 -26.69 -36.27 60.45
C LEU A 635 -25.74 -36.48 59.26
N TYR A 636 -25.94 -37.53 58.46
CA TYR A 636 -25.39 -37.58 57.12
C TYR A 636 -26.39 -37.00 56.12
N VAL A 637 -25.90 -36.35 55.07
CA VAL A 637 -26.72 -35.81 53.99
C VAL A 637 -26.15 -36.14 52.61
N SER A 638 -27.01 -36.55 51.70
CA SER A 638 -26.71 -36.75 50.28
C SER A 638 -27.85 -36.29 49.38
N VAL A 639 -27.52 -36.00 48.13
CA VAL A 639 -28.49 -35.60 47.09
C VAL A 639 -28.28 -36.50 45.87
N ASP A 640 -29.37 -36.98 45.29
CA ASP A 640 -29.44 -37.83 44.08
C ASP A 640 -28.56 -39.09 44.12
N GLY A 641 -28.40 -39.68 45.30
CA GLY A 641 -27.56 -40.87 45.49
C GLY A 641 -26.04 -40.58 45.42
N GLY A 642 -25.64 -39.30 45.44
CA GLY A 642 -24.25 -38.89 45.58
C GLY A 642 -23.64 -39.26 46.93
N SER A 643 -22.34 -39.02 47.09
CA SER A 643 -21.63 -39.32 48.34
C SER A 643 -22.21 -38.55 49.53
N GLU A 644 -22.37 -39.27 50.65
CA GLU A 644 -22.76 -38.68 51.92
C GLU A 644 -21.68 -37.73 52.45
N ASP A 645 -22.15 -36.69 53.14
CA ASP A 645 -21.31 -35.80 53.93
C ASP A 645 -21.90 -35.65 55.32
N ILE A 646 -21.07 -35.21 56.26
CA ILE A 646 -21.49 -34.97 57.65
C ILE A 646 -22.08 -33.57 57.74
N TYR A 647 -23.36 -33.49 58.10
CA TYR A 647 -24.05 -32.27 58.47
C TYR A 647 -23.99 -32.11 60.00
N ASP A 648 -23.20 -31.13 60.45
CA ASP A 648 -23.11 -30.70 61.84
C ASP A 648 -24.26 -29.75 62.17
N THR A 649 -25.32 -30.28 62.79
CA THR A 649 -26.63 -29.62 62.92
C THR A 649 -26.63 -28.41 63.86
N ALA A 650 -25.53 -28.15 64.57
CA ALA A 650 -25.39 -27.01 65.47
C ALA A 650 -23.98 -26.40 65.51
N GLU A 651 -23.23 -26.50 64.41
CA GLU A 651 -21.87 -25.94 64.32
C GLU A 651 -21.85 -24.43 64.61
N GLY A 652 -21.12 -24.02 65.65
CA GLY A 652 -20.99 -22.61 66.06
C GLY A 652 -22.19 -22.00 66.82
N THR A 653 -23.33 -22.68 66.87
CA THR A 653 -24.57 -22.19 67.50
C THR A 653 -25.27 -23.24 68.39
N LYS A 654 -24.50 -24.03 69.15
CA LYS A 654 -25.03 -25.13 69.97
C LYS A 654 -26.09 -24.68 70.99
N THR A 655 -27.28 -25.25 70.88
CA THR A 655 -28.42 -25.05 71.79
C THR A 655 -29.26 -26.33 71.86
N ASN A 656 -29.87 -26.59 73.01
CA ASN A 656 -30.82 -27.69 73.23
C ASN A 656 -32.25 -27.33 72.80
N ALA A 657 -32.43 -26.24 72.04
CA ALA A 657 -33.69 -25.81 71.47
C ALA A 657 -33.69 -25.97 69.94
N TRP A 658 -34.89 -26.03 69.36
CA TRP A 658 -35.07 -26.03 67.91
C TRP A 658 -34.47 -24.78 67.26
N GLN A 659 -33.58 -24.97 66.30
CA GLN A 659 -32.93 -23.89 65.56
C GLN A 659 -32.84 -24.19 64.08
N TRP A 660 -32.80 -23.14 63.26
CA TRP A 660 -32.45 -23.26 61.85
C TRP A 660 -30.94 -23.24 61.70
N THR A 661 -30.39 -24.29 61.11
CA THR A 661 -29.01 -24.33 60.66
C THR A 661 -28.99 -24.67 59.18
N VAL A 662 -27.95 -24.20 58.50
CA VAL A 662 -27.73 -24.51 57.10
C VAL A 662 -26.88 -25.76 57.00
N VAL A 663 -27.20 -26.63 56.05
CA VAL A 663 -26.41 -27.82 55.77
C VAL A 663 -24.99 -27.41 55.45
N ASN A 664 -24.08 -27.72 56.36
CA ASN A 664 -22.64 -27.66 56.19
C ASN A 664 -22.12 -29.02 55.70
N GLY A 665 -20.80 -29.19 55.65
CA GLY A 665 -20.17 -30.43 55.24
C GLY A 665 -18.77 -30.54 55.83
N ARG A 666 -18.26 -31.77 55.92
CA ARG A 666 -16.86 -32.09 56.26
C ARG A 666 -16.07 -32.63 55.06
N GLY A 667 -16.71 -32.72 53.88
CA GLY A 667 -16.10 -33.26 52.67
C GLY A 667 -16.20 -34.77 52.54
N GLY A 668 -17.07 -35.42 53.33
CA GLY A 668 -17.32 -36.86 53.31
C GLY A 668 -17.45 -37.48 54.69
N THR A 669 -17.80 -38.77 54.74
CA THR A 669 -18.10 -39.50 56.00
C THR A 669 -16.91 -39.79 56.91
N ASN A 670 -15.67 -39.66 56.41
CA ASN A 670 -14.44 -40.00 57.14
C ASN A 670 -13.64 -38.77 57.63
N PHE A 671 -14.17 -37.56 57.47
CA PHE A 671 -13.46 -36.32 57.80
C PHE A 671 -13.95 -35.74 59.14
N THR A 672 -13.01 -35.26 59.95
CA THR A 672 -13.28 -34.66 61.28
C THR A 672 -13.26 -33.14 61.28
N THR A 673 -12.97 -32.50 60.14
CA THR A 673 -12.84 -31.05 60.01
C THR A 673 -13.92 -30.51 59.07
N ALA A 674 -14.58 -29.42 59.46
CA ALA A 674 -15.56 -28.73 58.63
C ALA A 674 -14.94 -28.16 57.34
N LEU A 675 -15.72 -28.12 56.26
CA LEU A 675 -15.32 -27.49 55.00
C LEU A 675 -15.17 -25.98 55.20
N ALA A 676 -14.18 -25.38 54.51
CA ALA A 676 -13.99 -23.93 54.48
C ALA A 676 -15.16 -23.17 53.80
N VAL A 677 -16.01 -23.88 53.06
CA VAL A 677 -17.23 -23.34 52.43
C VAL A 677 -18.43 -23.75 53.27
N ASN A 678 -18.91 -22.83 54.07
CA ASN A 678 -20.14 -22.94 54.86
C ASN A 678 -21.07 -21.80 54.40
N PRO A 679 -22.23 -22.09 53.77
CA PRO A 679 -22.90 -23.39 53.67
C PRO A 679 -22.40 -24.32 52.55
N ARG A 680 -22.71 -25.61 52.66
CA ARG A 680 -22.57 -26.57 51.56
C ARG A 680 -23.69 -26.31 50.54
N THR A 681 -23.30 -26.11 49.28
CA THR A 681 -24.24 -25.81 48.19
C THR A 681 -24.33 -26.97 47.18
N PHE A 682 -25.50 -27.12 46.55
CA PHE A 682 -25.81 -28.17 45.59
C PHE A 682 -26.22 -27.58 44.24
N GLY A 683 -25.54 -27.98 43.16
CA GLY A 683 -25.96 -27.64 41.80
C GLY A 683 -27.11 -28.54 41.36
N LEU A 684 -28.32 -28.01 41.30
CA LEU A 684 -29.53 -28.77 40.96
C LEU A 684 -30.09 -28.31 39.62
N SER A 685 -30.48 -29.24 38.76
CA SER A 685 -31.23 -28.96 37.54
C SER A 685 -32.71 -28.75 37.85
N ALA A 686 -33.46 -28.14 36.93
CA ALA A 686 -34.92 -28.20 37.01
C ALA A 686 -35.41 -29.65 36.85
N GLY A 687 -36.32 -30.10 37.73
CA GLY A 687 -36.83 -31.47 37.74
C GLY A 687 -36.81 -32.12 39.13
N LEU A 688 -37.05 -33.42 39.18
CA LEU A 688 -37.13 -34.17 40.43
C LEU A 688 -35.72 -34.49 40.96
N HIS A 689 -35.48 -34.17 42.22
CA HIS A 689 -34.25 -34.44 42.95
C HIS A 689 -34.57 -35.15 44.27
N ARG A 690 -33.68 -36.03 44.74
CA ARG A 690 -33.86 -36.78 45.99
C ARG A 690 -32.84 -36.37 47.03
N ILE A 691 -33.30 -35.79 48.14
CA ILE A 691 -32.47 -35.40 49.28
C ILE A 691 -32.62 -36.47 50.35
N VAL A 692 -31.52 -37.00 50.86
CA VAL A 692 -31.51 -38.05 51.89
C VAL A 692 -30.75 -37.57 53.11
N PHE A 693 -31.37 -37.69 54.29
CA PHE A 693 -30.70 -37.58 55.57
C PHE A 693 -30.64 -38.95 56.23
N ARG A 694 -29.44 -39.40 56.62
CA ARG A 694 -29.25 -40.65 57.36
C ARG A 694 -28.81 -40.32 58.78
N ALA A 695 -29.28 -41.09 59.75
CA ALA A 695 -28.85 -40.90 61.13
C ALA A 695 -27.34 -41.11 61.21
N ARG A 696 -26.63 -40.14 61.81
CA ARG A 696 -25.24 -40.31 62.26
C ARG A 696 -25.26 -40.57 63.76
N GLU A 697 -25.88 -39.69 64.51
CA GLU A 697 -26.04 -39.82 65.96
C GLU A 697 -27.51 -40.00 66.36
N SER A 698 -27.75 -40.93 67.29
CA SER A 698 -29.10 -41.19 67.80
C SER A 698 -29.65 -39.97 68.55
N GLY A 699 -30.88 -39.57 68.25
CA GLY A 699 -31.55 -38.47 68.95
C GLY A 699 -31.30 -37.07 68.40
N THR A 700 -30.52 -36.90 67.33
CA THR A 700 -30.52 -35.65 66.54
C THR A 700 -31.88 -35.49 65.86
N GLY A 701 -32.58 -34.40 66.14
CA GLY A 701 -33.93 -34.14 65.62
C GLY A 701 -33.93 -33.33 64.33
N LEU A 702 -34.80 -33.68 63.39
CA LEU A 702 -35.03 -32.99 62.12
C LEU A 702 -36.53 -32.68 61.96
N ASP A 703 -36.87 -31.41 61.75
CA ASP A 703 -38.23 -30.89 61.86
C ASP A 703 -38.74 -30.26 60.56
N GLN A 704 -38.09 -29.20 60.08
CA GLN A 704 -38.40 -28.58 58.78
C GLN A 704 -37.17 -28.47 57.90
N ILE A 705 -37.37 -28.46 56.60
CA ILE A 705 -36.30 -28.24 55.63
C ILE A 705 -36.73 -27.14 54.67
N LEU A 706 -35.80 -26.25 54.31
CA LEU A 706 -35.98 -25.25 53.27
C LEU A 706 -34.86 -25.40 52.24
N LEU A 707 -35.25 -25.60 50.98
CA LEU A 707 -34.32 -25.56 49.85
C LEU A 707 -34.47 -24.21 49.13
N THR A 708 -33.37 -23.47 48.96
CA THR A 708 -33.38 -22.15 48.30
C THR A 708 -32.14 -21.87 47.45
N ASN A 709 -32.32 -21.20 46.31
CA ASN A 709 -31.23 -20.67 45.48
C ASN A 709 -30.98 -19.16 45.73
N ASP A 710 -31.61 -18.59 46.76
CA ASP A 710 -31.29 -17.26 47.26
C ASP A 710 -30.09 -17.36 48.21
N PRO A 711 -28.89 -16.89 47.80
CA PRO A 711 -27.70 -17.01 48.63
C PRO A 711 -27.76 -16.11 49.88
N ASP A 712 -28.64 -15.10 49.88
CA ASP A 712 -28.74 -14.12 50.95
C ASP A 712 -29.86 -14.45 51.96
N TYR A 713 -30.64 -15.51 51.73
CA TYR A 713 -31.76 -15.88 52.59
C TYR A 713 -31.35 -16.69 53.83
N VAL A 714 -31.80 -16.22 55.00
CA VAL A 714 -31.66 -16.91 56.29
C VAL A 714 -33.05 -17.09 56.93
N PRO A 715 -33.54 -18.33 57.11
CA PRO A 715 -34.85 -18.58 57.70
C PRO A 715 -34.87 -18.20 59.18
N ASN A 716 -35.91 -17.46 59.59
CA ASN A 716 -36.15 -17.03 60.97
C ASN A 716 -37.57 -17.32 61.46
N VAL A 717 -38.35 -18.06 60.68
CA VAL A 717 -39.73 -18.44 60.98
C VAL A 717 -39.89 -19.96 60.88
N VAL A 718 -40.90 -20.49 61.56
CA VAL A 718 -41.43 -21.83 61.27
C VAL A 718 -42.42 -21.68 60.13
N PHE A 719 -42.21 -22.41 59.03
CA PHE A 719 -43.09 -22.30 57.86
C PHE A 719 -44.40 -23.02 58.16
N SER A 720 -45.54 -22.36 57.89
CA SER A 720 -46.85 -23.02 57.95
C SER A 720 -47.06 -23.82 56.67
N ILE A 721 -46.66 -25.10 56.68
CA ILE A 721 -46.70 -25.97 55.50
C ILE A 721 -47.98 -26.81 55.55
N THR A 722 -49.04 -26.31 54.91
CA THR A 722 -50.18 -27.17 54.56
C THR A 722 -49.77 -28.07 53.40
N THR A 723 -50.02 -29.39 53.48
CA THR A 723 -49.72 -30.34 52.39
C THR A 723 -50.20 -29.76 51.06
N PRO A 724 -49.30 -29.45 50.10
CA PRO A 724 -49.70 -28.80 48.86
C PRO A 724 -50.72 -29.64 48.10
N PRO A 725 -51.70 -29.03 47.40
CA PRO A 725 -52.54 -29.75 46.46
C PRO A 725 -51.64 -30.43 45.42
N VAL A 726 -51.97 -31.67 45.11
CA VAL A 726 -51.17 -32.51 44.22
C VAL A 726 -51.22 -31.90 42.82
N ARG A 727 -50.05 -31.58 42.26
CA ARG A 727 -49.98 -31.02 40.92
C ARG A 727 -50.30 -32.08 39.88
N ILE A 728 -51.27 -31.80 39.03
CA ILE A 728 -51.52 -32.58 37.82
C ILE A 728 -50.32 -32.38 36.88
N SER A 729 -49.57 -33.46 36.63
CA SER A 729 -48.36 -33.44 35.81
C SER A 729 -48.63 -33.56 34.32
N SER A 730 -49.78 -34.14 33.92
CA SER A 730 -50.22 -34.09 32.53
C SER A 730 -51.75 -34.14 32.39
N ILE A 731 -52.24 -33.53 31.32
CA ILE A 731 -53.64 -33.58 30.90
C ILE A 731 -53.63 -34.07 29.45
N ALA A 732 -54.20 -35.26 29.20
CA ALA A 732 -54.29 -35.85 27.88
C ALA A 732 -55.75 -35.91 27.41
N PHE A 733 -56.01 -35.46 26.19
CA PHE A 733 -57.33 -35.51 25.57
C PHE A 733 -57.45 -36.79 24.72
N GLY A 734 -58.42 -37.64 25.05
CA GLY A 734 -58.71 -38.89 24.36
C GLY A 734 -59.86 -38.76 23.34
N ALA A 735 -60.13 -39.85 22.61
CA ALA A 735 -61.26 -39.91 21.70
C ALA A 735 -62.60 -39.75 22.44
N ALA A 736 -63.60 -39.16 21.77
CA ALA A 736 -64.97 -38.99 22.25
C ALA A 736 -65.14 -38.14 23.53
N GLY A 737 -64.31 -37.12 23.78
CA GLY A 737 -64.54 -36.17 24.89
C GLY A 737 -63.98 -36.59 26.24
N HIS A 738 -63.09 -37.59 26.27
CA HIS A 738 -62.40 -38.00 27.49
C HIS A 738 -61.16 -37.14 27.78
N VAL A 739 -60.95 -36.81 29.06
CA VAL A 739 -59.76 -36.14 29.57
C VAL A 739 -59.11 -37.04 30.61
N THR A 740 -57.84 -37.37 30.46
CA THR A 740 -57.07 -38.14 31.46
C THR A 740 -56.08 -37.23 32.16
N LEU A 741 -56.23 -37.12 33.47
CA LEU A 741 -55.33 -36.38 34.35
C LEU A 741 -54.32 -37.37 34.90
N THR A 742 -53.05 -37.03 34.86
CA THR A 742 -51.97 -37.82 35.47
C THR A 742 -51.26 -36.95 36.49
N TRP A 743 -50.93 -37.51 37.64
CA TRP A 743 -50.15 -36.82 38.67
C TRP A 743 -49.19 -37.79 39.37
N PRO A 744 -48.06 -37.28 39.89
CA PRO A 744 -47.19 -38.06 40.74
C PRO A 744 -47.91 -38.41 42.04
N THR A 745 -47.80 -39.66 42.45
CA THR A 745 -48.40 -40.19 43.67
C THR A 745 -47.37 -40.90 44.52
N MET A 746 -47.72 -41.12 45.79
CA MET A 746 -46.96 -41.93 46.72
C MET A 746 -47.71 -43.25 46.94
N PRO A 747 -47.11 -44.42 46.66
CA PRO A 747 -47.72 -45.70 46.95
C PRO A 747 -48.23 -45.78 48.40
N GLY A 748 -49.47 -46.21 48.59
CA GLY A 748 -50.15 -46.30 49.90
C GLY A 748 -50.91 -45.04 50.33
N LYS A 749 -50.76 -43.89 49.64
CA LYS A 749 -51.56 -42.68 49.90
C LYS A 749 -52.83 -42.67 49.04
N ALA A 750 -53.92 -42.15 49.61
CA ALA A 750 -55.19 -41.99 48.92
C ALA A 750 -55.32 -40.59 48.30
N TYR A 751 -55.83 -40.52 47.08
CA TYR A 751 -56.00 -39.30 46.31
C TYR A 751 -57.44 -39.17 45.82
N ARG A 752 -57.98 -37.95 45.82
CA ARG A 752 -59.29 -37.64 45.24
C ARG A 752 -59.15 -36.57 44.18
N VAL A 753 -59.72 -36.82 43.01
CA VAL A 753 -59.89 -35.80 41.99
C VAL A 753 -61.21 -35.08 42.22
N VAL A 754 -61.15 -33.75 42.16
CA VAL A 754 -62.32 -32.88 42.23
C VAL A 754 -62.34 -31.93 41.04
N TYR A 755 -63.52 -31.47 40.62
CA TYR A 755 -63.67 -30.52 39.52
C TYR A 755 -64.70 -29.41 39.79
N LYS A 756 -64.65 -28.37 38.95
CA LYS A 756 -65.65 -27.31 38.78
C LYS A 756 -65.98 -27.11 37.31
N THR A 757 -67.16 -26.61 36.99
CA THR A 757 -67.54 -26.26 35.61
C THR A 757 -67.32 -24.78 35.32
N ASN A 758 -67.29 -23.93 36.35
CA ASN A 758 -66.85 -22.54 36.26
C ASN A 758 -65.85 -22.20 37.39
N LEU A 759 -64.85 -21.37 37.10
CA LEU A 759 -63.86 -20.93 38.10
C LEU A 759 -64.50 -20.16 39.27
N THR A 760 -65.66 -19.54 39.03
CA THR A 760 -66.39 -18.78 40.05
C THR A 760 -67.25 -19.64 40.96
N ASP A 761 -67.40 -20.94 40.70
CA ASP A 761 -68.20 -21.82 41.56
C ASP A 761 -67.54 -21.95 42.94
N THR A 762 -68.34 -21.92 44.01
CA THR A 762 -67.81 -21.99 45.37
C THR A 762 -67.52 -23.42 45.83
N ALA A 763 -68.27 -24.41 45.30
CA ALA A 763 -68.14 -25.82 45.67
C ALA A 763 -67.33 -26.62 44.64
N TRP A 764 -66.56 -27.61 45.12
CA TRP A 764 -65.87 -28.59 44.28
C TRP A 764 -66.68 -29.89 44.23
N GLU A 765 -66.93 -30.42 43.03
CA GLU A 765 -67.58 -31.72 42.84
C GLU A 765 -66.53 -32.83 42.82
N THR A 766 -66.86 -34.01 43.34
CA THR A 766 -65.94 -35.15 43.35
C THR A 766 -66.04 -35.93 42.04
N LEU A 767 -64.89 -36.20 41.41
CA LEU A 767 -64.79 -37.12 40.30
C LEU A 767 -64.42 -38.52 40.82
N GLY A 768 -65.37 -39.45 40.79
CA GLY A 768 -65.14 -40.85 41.20
C GLY A 768 -64.88 -41.05 42.70
N SER A 769 -64.32 -42.21 43.07
CA SER A 769 -63.95 -42.55 44.46
C SER A 769 -62.49 -42.23 44.77
N ASP A 770 -62.13 -42.21 46.06
CA ASP A 770 -60.73 -42.09 46.50
C ASP A 770 -59.89 -43.23 45.92
N GLN A 771 -58.73 -42.88 45.35
CA GLN A 771 -57.79 -43.82 44.75
C GLN A 771 -56.57 -43.98 45.65
N THR A 772 -56.38 -45.16 46.23
CA THR A 772 -55.13 -45.49 46.90
C THR A 772 -54.08 -45.80 45.84
N ALA A 773 -53.04 -44.98 45.77
CA ALA A 773 -51.99 -45.16 44.78
C ALA A 773 -51.20 -46.44 45.08
N THR A 774 -50.96 -47.24 44.06
CA THR A 774 -50.09 -48.43 44.14
C THR A 774 -48.74 -48.20 43.47
N ASN A 775 -48.61 -47.12 42.69
CA ASN A 775 -47.42 -46.72 41.94
C ASN A 775 -47.08 -45.26 42.24
N THR A 776 -45.95 -44.78 41.71
CA THR A 776 -45.47 -43.39 41.85
C THR A 776 -46.16 -42.40 40.93
N ILE A 777 -47.04 -42.89 40.05
CA ILE A 777 -47.87 -42.11 39.16
C ILE A 777 -49.28 -42.72 39.19
N THR A 778 -50.30 -41.89 39.25
CA THR A 778 -51.70 -42.29 39.14
C THR A 778 -52.40 -41.40 38.13
N SER A 779 -53.42 -41.96 37.49
CA SER A 779 -54.23 -41.23 36.53
C SER A 779 -55.70 -41.49 36.75
N GLN A 780 -56.51 -40.49 36.46
CA GLN A 780 -57.96 -40.61 36.43
C GLN A 780 -58.53 -39.94 35.19
N SER A 781 -59.42 -40.66 34.52
CA SER A 781 -60.10 -40.18 33.33
C SER A 781 -61.49 -39.63 33.68
N ASP A 782 -61.85 -38.57 33.00
CA ASP A 782 -63.14 -37.91 33.03
C ASP A 782 -63.76 -37.91 31.64
N TYR A 783 -65.09 -37.89 31.55
CA TYR A 783 -65.84 -37.66 30.32
C TYR A 783 -66.43 -36.25 30.38
N VAL A 784 -66.04 -35.38 29.44
CA VAL A 784 -66.31 -33.94 29.54
C VAL A 784 -67.09 -33.44 28.33
N VAL A 785 -68.24 -32.81 28.61
CA VAL A 785 -68.98 -31.99 27.65
C VAL A 785 -68.93 -30.54 28.16
N GLY A 786 -67.95 -29.76 27.69
CA GLY A 786 -67.72 -28.37 28.13
C GLY A 786 -66.39 -28.17 28.86
N ASN A 787 -66.24 -27.03 29.57
CA ASN A 787 -65.03 -26.73 30.34
C ASN A 787 -65.11 -27.33 31.76
N ARG A 788 -64.01 -27.94 32.21
CA ARG A 788 -63.82 -28.38 33.60
C ARG A 788 -62.47 -27.88 34.13
N PHE A 789 -62.46 -27.48 35.40
CA PHE A 789 -61.27 -27.10 36.16
C PHE A 789 -61.02 -28.18 37.21
N TYR A 790 -59.83 -28.77 37.25
CA TYR A 790 -59.53 -29.93 38.10
C TYR A 790 -58.57 -29.59 39.23
N SER A 791 -58.69 -30.30 40.34
CA SER A 791 -57.70 -30.34 41.42
C SER A 791 -57.59 -31.76 41.98
N VAL A 792 -56.40 -32.12 42.44
CA VAL A 792 -56.15 -33.39 43.12
C VAL A 792 -55.82 -33.11 44.58
N ILE A 793 -56.57 -33.71 45.49
CA ILE A 793 -56.37 -33.57 46.92
C ILE A 793 -55.89 -34.89 47.51
N THR A 794 -54.87 -34.81 48.36
CA THR A 794 -54.44 -35.95 49.18
C THR A 794 -55.46 -36.17 50.28
N ARG A 795 -55.85 -37.42 50.49
CA ARG A 795 -56.76 -37.84 51.56
C ARG A 795 -55.92 -38.39 52.72
N PRO A 796 -56.35 -38.17 53.99
CA PRO A 796 -55.66 -38.67 55.16
C PRO A 796 -55.35 -40.16 55.10
#